data_AF-A0A2G5UDT9-F1
#
_entry.id   AF-A0A2G5UDT9-F1
#
_cell.length_a   1.000
_cell.length_b   1.000
_cell.length_c   1.000
_cell.angle_alpha   90.00
_cell.angle_beta   90.00
_cell.angle_gamma   90.00
#
_symmetry.space_group_name_H-M   'P 1'
#
loop_
_entity.id
_entity.type
_entity.pdbx_description
1 polymer ?
#
loop_
_entity_poly.entity_id
_entity_poly.type
_entity_poly.pdbx_seq_one_letter_code
_entity_poly.pdbx_strand_id
1 'polypeptide(L)'
;MIYQKLKSAAEVMLILIFICGIHANLFDHPNPSIAASRSVRNANQKSQDFLNHTSIVAHIANGISIQSGLMNGKLKIEDVVGELLNFGSVPFSDIDKFNPSSITALTSKLKKMKSSLDSKLEDHEDQVLAWNDLIEQSKTVGDVESSLQGSDYFPNLVTFHQEFNFDSLEVPETSLTNTEKKLKDIEDKSTSDPSWQKIILSEFTTLDIQLTGISDAINVFEKSVKALNGYQFLKEGPSLLEPVEKMIHLIKTRGSFQISFTDESKTAVGNTLGLVLGLSEDSKTASKGIQTANDLSESISVPRTHQKKFTSGFSNGLSDLKLLEMESRAPLVAKMTGVEVERLGNLAKGLEPLFKVQEQLNGLGVKLKTILSRKIRLSISDFKTLSNYLSNLDSSSSGVVGSLLEALNQCNKVTILAPNAYESSEKVVETAKKLKALLENANAALKGLDTNQVKTTMDGVMKSLGFQDFAADPSKDIDSVMNNIKNKNGFKDIRETIKQLKTRFENIPKSLKGEVKTMIDDSTKLNTFNEEVDVHKCLQNLADDSAKVSLGVLAAQKIRKLESEEIKNVETAVSAISEVSKGLSVLKRIPSTMNQETKDVTTSINEFPDSIAQSKVIGQSVASLHNAYDLKKMESQFAQLSSVGPSVTAEIRKIQNPDERKKVEKQWGDHKSDISKIQKSLSDIKSFDSKIPASNTIGQLGNSLKNLVSISSAKINVKEKSKSLEFLISHDKIDPKVKSELEESLKILEELETLDLDFSSHKTQFQNAPNAFNAFHDFLKNFLEMDHSKKDEEQGMTMTIIFISVGIILLLGILAGSITYYLLVYKVNKIKKAVMDFIKENRLINKKEAKERHNQGVLKLIGIRITGKEKRYKLIPKNKKTWLSAPLNPDTRVIVKDEVDPYHATKIITRSNKVYVAAEDPYGDSRSGRRANTCDEFWNLIMDQESEFIVSCAAYADDVYYEHDANEVKEFERFKITTKTKTAFIKDKVTCRELEVEDKTGVYPTRTIKHFHFLKWRLKMILTEHEPVFEVLKVVNTSTKPVIVHCLHGTDNTMVFIGLQYVYEEVLFNPKVKFWDVIRELCEIRWGSFGYKDMTLYVLTGVFYQLIKKFKLQMTPYTEDFAIMMECRVMTNKEVDEKYKKREESGETGIHFWAAWACEKDDNEEELKEWDEKNIARKK
;
A
#
# COMPACT_ATOMS: atom_id res chain seq x y z
N MET A 1 60.37 -15.97 30.58
CA MET A 1 59.04 -15.89 31.22
C MET A 1 58.31 -14.56 30.99
N ILE A 2 58.98 -13.40 31.09
CA ILE A 2 58.34 -12.08 30.89
C ILE A 2 57.88 -11.85 29.42
N TYR A 3 58.63 -12.39 28.45
CA TYR A 3 58.31 -12.26 27.02
C TYR A 3 57.05 -13.04 26.56
N GLN A 4 56.71 -14.14 27.25
CA GLN A 4 55.48 -14.91 26.96
C GLN A 4 54.23 -14.25 27.58
N LYS A 5 54.35 -13.58 28.73
CA LYS A 5 53.26 -12.79 29.31
C LYS A 5 52.93 -11.54 28.48
N LEU A 6 53.94 -10.86 27.94
CA LEU A 6 53.77 -9.69 27.06
C LEU A 6 53.09 -10.02 25.73
N LYS A 7 53.36 -11.21 25.17
CA LYS A 7 52.70 -11.67 23.94
C LYS A 7 51.20 -11.95 24.14
N SER A 8 50.83 -12.54 25.28
CA SER A 8 49.41 -12.76 25.62
C SER A 8 48.64 -11.46 25.89
N ALA A 9 49.31 -10.45 26.49
CA ALA A 9 48.69 -9.15 26.74
C ALA A 9 48.47 -8.34 25.44
N ALA A 10 49.38 -8.47 24.47
CA ALA A 10 49.25 -7.85 23.15
C ALA A 10 48.16 -8.52 22.29
N GLU A 11 48.01 -9.84 22.37
CA GLU A 11 46.93 -10.57 21.69
C GLU A 11 45.56 -10.28 22.32
N VAL A 12 45.48 -10.13 23.65
CA VAL A 12 44.26 -9.71 24.37
C VAL A 12 43.92 -8.24 24.08
N MET A 13 44.91 -7.35 23.96
CA MET A 13 44.68 -5.97 23.51
C MET A 13 44.20 -5.89 22.05
N LEU A 14 44.75 -6.70 21.15
CA LEU A 14 44.29 -6.77 19.76
C LEU A 14 42.86 -7.31 19.66
N ILE A 15 42.46 -8.26 20.51
CA ILE A 15 41.09 -8.77 20.61
C ILE A 15 40.15 -7.72 21.22
N LEU A 16 40.56 -6.97 22.24
CA LEU A 16 39.78 -5.87 22.82
C LEU A 16 39.62 -4.69 21.85
N ILE A 17 40.64 -4.37 21.05
CA ILE A 17 40.57 -3.35 19.98
C ILE A 17 39.66 -3.84 18.84
N PHE A 18 39.64 -5.15 18.54
CA PHE A 18 38.72 -5.75 17.57
C PHE A 18 37.27 -5.77 18.07
N ILE A 19 37.04 -6.02 19.36
CA ILE A 19 35.71 -6.06 19.99
C ILE A 19 35.12 -4.64 20.18
N CYS A 20 35.96 -3.66 20.53
CA CYS A 20 35.56 -2.25 20.63
C CYS A 20 35.30 -1.61 19.25
N GLY A 21 36.05 -2.04 18.21
CA GLY A 21 35.80 -1.64 16.83
C GLY A 21 34.49 -2.19 16.22
N ILE A 22 33.93 -3.26 16.80
CA ILE A 22 32.66 -3.85 16.38
C ILE A 22 31.46 -3.19 17.10
N HIS A 23 31.62 -2.75 18.37
CA HIS A 23 30.55 -2.09 19.12
C HIS A 23 30.25 -0.65 18.66
N ALA A 24 31.23 0.09 18.13
CA ALA A 24 31.04 1.46 17.64
C ALA A 24 30.27 1.55 16.29
N ASN A 25 29.88 0.42 15.70
CA ASN A 25 29.26 0.33 14.37
C ASN A 25 27.73 0.21 14.36
N LEU A 26 27.06 0.31 15.51
CA LEU A 26 25.65 -0.07 15.65
C LEU A 26 24.71 1.01 16.23
N PHE A 27 25.18 2.22 16.50
CA PHE A 27 24.33 3.31 17.00
C PHE A 27 24.61 4.64 16.26
N ASP A 28 23.81 4.94 15.25
CA ASP A 28 23.67 6.28 14.66
C ASP A 28 22.28 6.40 14.02
N HIS A 29 21.31 6.89 14.79
CA HIS A 29 20.12 7.57 14.25
C HIS A 29 20.27 9.07 14.57
N PRO A 30 20.16 9.98 13.59
CA PRO A 30 20.20 11.41 13.87
C PRO A 30 18.88 11.86 14.51
N ASN A 31 18.97 12.47 15.69
CA ASN A 31 17.89 13.25 16.27
C ASN A 31 17.58 14.47 15.37
N PRO A 32 16.31 14.74 15.02
CA PRO A 32 15.94 16.02 14.42
C PRO A 32 16.08 17.16 15.44
N SER A 33 16.72 18.25 15.03
CA SER A 33 16.90 19.45 15.83
C SER A 33 15.56 20.16 16.05
N ILE A 34 15.16 20.31 17.31
CA ILE A 34 14.04 21.16 17.73
C ILE A 34 14.55 22.60 17.77
N ALA A 35 14.28 23.38 16.72
CA ALA A 35 14.42 24.83 16.76
C ALA A 35 13.16 25.43 17.40
N ALA A 36 13.36 26.14 18.52
CA ALA A 36 12.31 26.87 19.21
C ALA A 36 11.80 28.03 18.33
N SER A 37 10.58 27.93 17.82
CA SER A 37 9.76 29.08 17.43
C SER A 37 8.36 28.89 18.01
N ARG A 38 7.85 29.93 18.69
CA ARG A 38 6.51 29.93 19.28
C ARG A 38 5.48 29.90 18.14
N SER A 39 4.82 28.75 17.94
CA SER A 39 3.62 28.63 17.11
C SER A 39 2.49 27.92 17.87
N VAL A 40 1.26 28.25 17.51
CA VAL A 40 0.01 27.82 18.14
C VAL A 40 -0.12 26.29 18.11
N ARG A 41 -0.36 25.65 19.26
CA ARG A 41 -0.39 24.17 19.41
C ARG A 41 -1.59 23.55 18.70
N ASN A 42 -1.33 22.71 17.69
CA ASN A 42 -2.34 21.88 17.01
C ASN A 42 -2.71 20.63 17.83
N ALA A 43 -3.98 20.17 17.73
CA ALA A 43 -4.51 19.01 18.47
C ALA A 43 -3.80 17.67 18.17
N ASN A 44 -3.32 17.46 16.93
CA ASN A 44 -2.62 16.22 16.55
C ASN A 44 -1.28 16.01 17.27
N GLN A 45 -0.58 17.09 17.64
CA GLN A 45 0.69 16.99 18.35
C GLN A 45 0.50 16.51 19.79
N LYS A 46 -0.61 16.91 20.42
CA LYS A 46 -0.96 16.52 21.79
C LYS A 46 -1.25 15.02 21.92
N SER A 47 -1.98 14.42 20.98
CA SER A 47 -2.25 12.98 20.98
C SER A 47 -0.99 12.16 20.79
N GLN A 48 -0.11 12.57 19.87
CA GLN A 48 1.17 11.87 19.63
C GLN A 48 2.11 11.98 20.85
N ASP A 49 2.20 13.16 21.47
CA ASP A 49 2.97 13.37 22.69
C ASP A 49 2.44 12.47 23.82
N PHE A 50 1.12 12.37 23.98
CA PHE A 50 0.49 11.51 24.97
C PHE A 50 0.84 10.02 24.75
N LEU A 51 0.72 9.53 23.51
CA LEU A 51 1.09 8.15 23.16
C LEU A 51 2.57 7.87 23.45
N ASN A 52 3.46 8.77 23.06
CA ASN A 52 4.90 8.64 23.30
C ASN A 52 5.22 8.56 24.79
N HIS A 53 4.64 9.45 25.60
CA HIS A 53 4.83 9.46 27.05
C HIS A 53 4.34 8.16 27.70
N THR A 54 3.15 7.69 27.33
CA THR A 54 2.61 6.44 27.86
C THR A 54 3.40 5.21 27.40
N SER A 55 3.97 5.23 26.19
CA SER A 55 4.80 4.12 25.67
C SER A 55 6.08 3.96 26.47
N ILE A 56 6.80 5.06 26.74
CA ILE A 56 8.01 5.06 27.60
C ILE A 56 7.69 4.46 28.98
N VAL A 57 6.59 4.89 29.59
CA VAL A 57 6.15 4.37 30.89
C VAL A 57 5.86 2.88 30.82
N ALA A 58 5.14 2.42 29.79
CA ALA A 58 4.82 1.01 29.60
C ALA A 58 6.07 0.16 29.38
N HIS A 59 7.03 0.62 28.58
CA HIS A 59 8.28 -0.07 28.33
C HIS A 59 9.10 -0.22 29.61
N ILE A 60 9.25 0.85 30.41
CA ILE A 60 10.01 0.80 31.66
C ILE A 60 9.33 -0.12 32.68
N ALA A 61 8.03 0.05 32.92
CA ALA A 61 7.29 -0.80 33.86
C ALA A 61 7.36 -2.28 33.46
N ASN A 62 7.24 -2.57 32.16
CA ASN A 62 7.31 -3.94 31.67
C ASN A 62 8.72 -4.51 31.68
N GLY A 63 9.74 -3.69 31.40
CA GLY A 63 11.15 -4.08 31.54
C GLY A 63 11.48 -4.51 32.96
N ILE A 64 11.07 -3.71 33.95
CA ILE A 64 11.26 -4.04 35.38
C ILE A 64 10.51 -5.33 35.73
N SER A 65 9.26 -5.48 35.29
CA SER A 65 8.47 -6.69 35.55
C SER A 65 9.10 -7.95 34.95
N ILE A 66 9.62 -7.89 33.72
CA ILE A 66 10.25 -9.04 33.07
C ILE A 66 11.54 -9.39 33.80
N GLN A 67 12.38 -8.39 34.08
CA GLN A 67 13.65 -8.60 34.77
C GLN A 67 13.44 -9.22 36.15
N SER A 68 12.60 -8.58 36.98
CA SER A 68 12.28 -9.07 38.33
C SER A 68 11.70 -10.49 38.27
N GLY A 69 10.75 -10.73 37.37
CA GLY A 69 10.10 -12.03 37.20
C GLY A 69 11.04 -13.15 36.72
N LEU A 70 11.98 -12.87 35.82
CA LEU A 70 12.98 -13.85 35.37
C LEU A 70 14.01 -14.14 36.48
N MET A 71 14.46 -13.11 37.20
CA MET A 71 15.48 -13.24 38.24
C MET A 71 14.95 -13.99 39.48
N ASN A 72 13.70 -13.75 39.88
CA ASN A 72 13.06 -14.43 41.02
C ASN A 72 12.34 -15.74 40.64
N GLY A 73 12.41 -16.17 39.38
CA GLY A 73 11.82 -17.42 38.90
C GLY A 73 10.29 -17.43 38.76
N LYS A 74 9.60 -16.29 38.93
CA LYS A 74 8.14 -16.17 38.70
C LYS A 74 7.78 -16.24 37.21
N LEU A 75 8.71 -15.93 36.31
CA LEU A 75 8.53 -16.01 34.86
C LEU A 75 9.46 -17.06 34.26
N LYS A 76 8.93 -17.84 33.32
CA LYS A 76 9.73 -18.76 32.50
C LYS A 76 10.32 -18.02 31.32
N ILE A 77 11.59 -18.28 31.02
CA ILE A 77 12.28 -17.63 29.90
C ILE A 77 11.65 -18.00 28.56
N GLU A 78 11.14 -19.22 28.42
CA GLU A 78 10.48 -19.70 27.20
C GLU A 78 9.23 -18.87 26.86
N ASP A 79 8.42 -18.55 27.87
CA ASP A 79 7.20 -17.77 27.69
C ASP A 79 7.53 -16.32 27.29
N VAL A 80 8.52 -15.71 27.96
CA VAL A 80 8.95 -14.34 27.66
C VAL A 80 9.58 -14.24 26.27
N VAL A 81 10.46 -15.18 25.91
CA VAL A 81 11.11 -15.21 24.59
C VAL A 81 10.09 -15.46 23.48
N GLY A 82 9.15 -16.38 23.69
CA GLY A 82 8.08 -16.66 22.74
C GLY A 82 7.23 -15.42 22.45
N GLU A 83 6.87 -14.65 23.48
CA GLU A 83 6.12 -13.39 23.29
C GLU A 83 6.96 -12.28 22.64
N LEU A 84 8.24 -12.11 23.03
CA LEU A 84 9.12 -11.07 22.47
C LEU A 84 9.48 -11.32 21.00
N LEU A 85 9.62 -12.60 20.60
CA LEU A 85 9.84 -13.01 19.21
C LEU A 85 8.54 -13.20 18.43
N ASN A 86 7.38 -12.95 19.06
CA ASN A 86 6.05 -13.02 18.46
C ASN A 86 5.70 -14.40 17.87
N PHE A 87 5.97 -15.49 18.60
CA PHE A 87 5.56 -16.85 18.22
C PHE A 87 4.04 -17.05 18.27
N GLY A 88 3.31 -16.18 18.97
CA GLY A 88 1.85 -16.19 19.04
C GLY A 88 1.34 -17.51 19.62
N SER A 89 0.52 -18.22 18.85
CA SER A 89 0.00 -19.54 19.25
C SER A 89 0.98 -20.70 19.03
N VAL A 90 2.12 -20.47 18.38
CA VAL A 90 3.11 -21.52 18.11
C VAL A 90 3.86 -21.86 19.40
N PRO A 91 3.83 -23.12 19.86
CA PRO A 91 4.53 -23.51 21.08
C PRO A 91 6.04 -23.32 20.95
N PHE A 92 6.68 -22.78 21.98
CA PHE A 92 8.14 -22.64 22.05
C PHE A 92 8.87 -23.95 21.74
N SER A 93 8.34 -25.08 22.23
CA SER A 93 8.93 -26.40 22.02
C SER A 93 8.94 -26.86 20.56
N ASP A 94 7.98 -26.42 19.76
CA ASP A 94 7.93 -26.78 18.34
C ASP A 94 8.99 -26.01 17.54
N ILE A 95 9.36 -24.80 17.98
CA ILE A 95 10.50 -24.05 17.43
C ILE A 95 11.83 -24.60 17.96
N ASP A 96 11.95 -24.85 19.27
CA ASP A 96 13.19 -25.40 19.88
C ASP A 96 13.58 -26.74 19.24
N LYS A 97 12.59 -27.58 18.89
CA LYS A 97 12.79 -28.90 18.26
C LYS A 97 12.60 -28.91 16.75
N PHE A 98 12.59 -27.74 16.09
CA PHE A 98 12.34 -27.65 14.66
C PHE A 98 13.43 -28.38 13.86
N ASN A 99 13.03 -29.36 13.06
CA ASN A 99 13.94 -30.14 12.22
C ASN A 99 13.70 -29.84 10.72
N PRO A 100 14.68 -29.26 10.00
CA PRO A 100 14.53 -28.95 8.59
C PRO A 100 14.70 -30.15 7.65
N SER A 101 15.16 -31.32 8.13
CA SER A 101 15.61 -32.41 7.25
C SER A 101 14.48 -33.01 6.40
N SER A 102 13.31 -33.25 6.98
CA SER A 102 12.16 -33.83 6.26
C SER A 102 11.61 -32.86 5.21
N ILE A 103 11.55 -31.57 5.53
CA ILE A 103 11.11 -30.54 4.58
C ILE A 103 12.11 -30.41 3.43
N THR A 104 13.41 -30.42 3.71
CA THR A 104 14.48 -30.35 2.69
C THR A 104 14.47 -31.57 1.77
N ALA A 105 14.18 -32.76 2.30
CA ALA A 105 14.03 -33.97 1.51
C ALA A 105 12.83 -33.85 0.54
N LEU A 106 11.68 -33.37 1.04
CA LEU A 106 10.49 -33.14 0.24
C LEU A 106 10.71 -32.09 -0.85
N THR A 107 11.28 -30.92 -0.53
CA THR A 107 11.57 -29.86 -1.53
C THR A 107 12.52 -30.35 -2.62
N SER A 108 13.51 -31.16 -2.26
CA SER A 108 14.46 -31.75 -3.21
C SER A 108 13.79 -32.74 -4.17
N LYS A 109 12.85 -33.56 -3.68
CA LYS A 109 12.09 -34.49 -4.53
C LYS A 109 11.09 -33.74 -5.42
N LEU A 110 10.42 -32.72 -4.90
CA LEU A 110 9.50 -31.86 -5.67
C LEU A 110 10.20 -31.17 -6.85
N LYS A 111 11.42 -30.64 -6.65
CA LYS A 111 12.25 -30.05 -7.71
C LYS A 111 12.52 -31.02 -8.87
N LYS A 112 12.71 -32.31 -8.57
CA LYS A 112 12.92 -33.36 -9.59
C LYS A 112 11.61 -33.77 -10.26
N MET A 113 10.53 -33.85 -9.48
CA MET A 113 9.22 -34.31 -9.95
C MET A 113 8.62 -33.38 -11.00
N LYS A 114 8.82 -32.05 -10.88
CA LYS A 114 8.26 -31.06 -11.82
C LYS A 114 8.52 -31.40 -13.29
N SER A 115 9.72 -31.86 -13.63
CA SER A 115 10.09 -32.23 -15.01
C SER A 115 9.58 -33.60 -15.48
N SER A 116 9.07 -34.43 -14.56
CA SER A 116 8.63 -35.79 -14.84
C SER A 116 7.12 -35.90 -15.11
N LEU A 117 6.35 -34.84 -14.83
CA LEU A 117 4.91 -34.81 -15.07
C LEU A 117 4.62 -34.34 -16.50
N ASP A 118 3.78 -35.09 -17.24
CA ASP A 118 3.40 -34.72 -18.60
C ASP A 118 2.49 -33.49 -18.59
N SER A 119 2.89 -32.44 -19.30
CA SER A 119 2.12 -31.19 -19.43
C SER A 119 0.96 -31.32 -20.42
N LYS A 120 0.93 -32.36 -21.25
CA LYS A 120 -0.16 -32.60 -22.22
C LYS A 120 -1.43 -33.16 -21.58
N LEU A 121 -1.37 -33.53 -20.30
CA LEU A 121 -2.50 -34.10 -19.56
C LEU A 121 -3.36 -33.04 -18.86
N GLU A 122 -2.97 -31.76 -18.85
CA GLU A 122 -3.67 -30.71 -18.10
C GLU A 122 -5.17 -30.66 -18.45
N ASP A 123 -5.53 -30.70 -19.73
CA ASP A 123 -6.92 -30.69 -20.17
C ASP A 123 -7.72 -31.92 -19.67
N HIS A 124 -7.10 -33.12 -19.66
CA HIS A 124 -7.74 -34.35 -19.18
C HIS A 124 -7.91 -34.30 -17.66
N GLU A 125 -6.90 -33.81 -16.96
CA GLU A 125 -6.91 -33.62 -15.52
C GLU A 125 -7.96 -32.59 -15.09
N ASP A 126 -8.06 -31.46 -15.80
CA ASP A 126 -9.09 -30.45 -15.56
C ASP A 126 -10.48 -31.06 -15.72
N GLN A 127 -10.69 -31.92 -16.72
CA GLN A 127 -11.96 -32.62 -16.87
C GLN A 127 -12.22 -33.64 -15.77
N VAL A 128 -11.20 -34.35 -15.26
CA VAL A 128 -11.34 -35.24 -14.09
C VAL A 128 -11.80 -34.46 -12.85
N LEU A 129 -11.20 -33.29 -12.61
CA LEU A 129 -11.59 -32.41 -11.52
C LEU A 129 -13.02 -31.89 -11.71
N ALA A 130 -13.39 -31.53 -12.94
CA ALA A 130 -14.75 -31.09 -13.27
C ALA A 130 -15.79 -32.21 -13.06
N TRP A 131 -15.45 -33.46 -13.37
CA TRP A 131 -16.30 -34.62 -13.06
C TRP A 131 -16.50 -34.80 -11.55
N ASN A 132 -15.44 -34.70 -10.76
CA ASN A 132 -15.54 -34.79 -9.30
C ASN A 132 -16.37 -33.65 -8.72
N ASP A 133 -16.18 -32.43 -9.22
CA ASP A 133 -16.99 -31.28 -8.82
C ASP A 133 -18.47 -31.49 -9.16
N LEU A 134 -18.78 -31.98 -10.36
CA LEU A 134 -20.15 -32.35 -10.75
C LEU A 134 -20.75 -33.41 -9.80
N ILE A 135 -19.98 -34.43 -9.42
CA ILE A 135 -20.39 -35.46 -8.46
C ILE A 135 -20.70 -34.85 -7.10
N GLU A 136 -19.79 -34.06 -6.53
CA GLU A 136 -19.98 -33.43 -5.22
C GLU A 136 -21.19 -32.49 -5.20
N GLN A 137 -21.31 -31.63 -6.21
CA GLN A 137 -22.45 -30.72 -6.33
C GLN A 137 -23.77 -31.49 -6.42
N SER A 138 -23.80 -32.60 -7.16
CA SER A 138 -25.01 -33.41 -7.33
C SER A 138 -25.57 -33.95 -6.01
N LYS A 139 -24.72 -34.19 -5.00
CA LYS A 139 -25.18 -34.69 -3.67
C LYS A 139 -26.07 -33.69 -2.94
N THR A 140 -25.97 -32.41 -3.30
CA THR A 140 -26.72 -31.31 -2.67
C THR A 140 -27.98 -30.93 -3.43
N VAL A 141 -28.17 -31.47 -4.64
CA VAL A 141 -29.36 -31.27 -5.44
C VAL A 141 -30.42 -32.18 -4.84
N GLY A 142 -31.20 -31.63 -3.91
CA GLY A 142 -32.36 -32.31 -3.36
C GLY A 142 -33.33 -32.76 -4.46
N ASP A 143 -34.38 -33.46 -4.08
CA ASP A 143 -35.39 -33.91 -5.05
C ASP A 143 -36.15 -32.71 -5.64
N VAL A 144 -35.92 -32.45 -6.92
CA VAL A 144 -36.48 -31.33 -7.68
C VAL A 144 -38.01 -31.42 -7.74
N GLU A 145 -38.57 -32.63 -7.79
CA GLU A 145 -40.00 -32.83 -7.95
C GLU A 145 -40.73 -32.63 -6.61
N SER A 146 -40.27 -33.24 -5.53
CA SER A 146 -40.88 -33.06 -4.21
C SER A 146 -40.71 -31.66 -3.63
N SER A 147 -39.67 -30.92 -4.04
CA SER A 147 -39.47 -29.53 -3.61
C SER A 147 -40.52 -28.56 -4.17
N LEU A 148 -41.20 -28.92 -5.26
CA LEU A 148 -42.23 -28.10 -5.91
C LEU A 148 -43.66 -28.54 -5.56
N GLN A 149 -43.85 -29.81 -5.17
CA GLN A 149 -45.17 -30.35 -4.84
C GLN A 149 -45.73 -29.74 -3.54
N GLY A 150 -46.96 -29.24 -3.61
CA GLY A 150 -47.68 -28.69 -2.44
C GLY A 150 -47.34 -27.25 -2.07
N SER A 151 -46.56 -26.54 -2.88
CA SER A 151 -46.25 -25.12 -2.65
C SER A 151 -47.38 -24.19 -3.12
N ASP A 152 -47.85 -23.31 -2.24
CA ASP A 152 -48.80 -22.23 -2.56
C ASP A 152 -48.15 -21.06 -3.33
N TYR A 153 -46.84 -21.13 -3.61
CA TYR A 153 -46.08 -20.03 -4.22
C TYR A 153 -46.65 -19.60 -5.59
N PHE A 154 -46.81 -20.54 -6.53
CA PHE A 154 -47.33 -20.22 -7.86
C PHE A 154 -48.82 -19.81 -7.87
N PRO A 155 -49.72 -20.49 -7.11
CA PRO A 155 -51.08 -20.01 -6.91
C PRO A 155 -51.16 -18.57 -6.37
N ASN A 156 -50.35 -18.25 -5.35
CA ASN A 156 -50.30 -16.90 -4.80
C ASN A 156 -49.70 -15.89 -5.80
N LEU A 157 -48.77 -16.33 -6.65
CA LEU A 157 -48.19 -15.49 -7.71
C LEU A 157 -49.22 -15.08 -8.76
N VAL A 158 -50.21 -15.94 -9.07
CA VAL A 158 -51.34 -15.58 -9.95
C VAL A 158 -52.13 -14.42 -9.38
N THR A 159 -52.45 -14.48 -8.09
CA THR A 159 -53.16 -13.41 -7.37
C THR A 159 -52.34 -12.12 -7.38
N PHE A 160 -51.05 -12.20 -7.06
CA PHE A 160 -50.13 -11.07 -7.12
C PHE A 160 -50.08 -10.41 -8.51
N HIS A 161 -49.95 -11.19 -9.58
CA HIS A 161 -49.93 -10.67 -10.95
C HIS A 161 -51.23 -9.93 -11.34
N GLN A 162 -52.37 -10.40 -10.86
CA GLN A 162 -53.68 -9.83 -11.19
C GLN A 162 -53.98 -8.55 -10.37
N GLU A 163 -53.65 -8.54 -9.09
CA GLU A 163 -54.07 -7.50 -8.16
C GLU A 163 -53.05 -6.38 -7.97
N PHE A 164 -51.75 -6.67 -8.12
CA PHE A 164 -50.70 -5.69 -7.84
C PHE A 164 -50.51 -4.70 -9.00
N ASN A 165 -50.45 -3.40 -8.67
CA ASN A 165 -50.20 -2.35 -9.66
C ASN A 165 -48.71 -2.13 -9.90
N PHE A 166 -48.13 -2.82 -10.88
CA PHE A 166 -46.70 -2.73 -11.22
C PHE A 166 -46.26 -1.32 -11.67
N ASP A 167 -47.11 -0.58 -12.38
CA ASP A 167 -46.76 0.73 -12.94
C ASP A 167 -46.40 1.75 -11.85
N SER A 168 -46.99 1.57 -10.65
CA SER A 168 -46.73 2.41 -9.48
C SER A 168 -45.27 2.35 -8.98
N LEU A 169 -44.50 1.33 -9.35
CA LEU A 169 -43.10 1.17 -8.95
C LEU A 169 -42.13 2.06 -9.75
N GLU A 170 -42.49 2.43 -10.98
CA GLU A 170 -41.62 3.16 -11.91
C GLU A 170 -41.90 4.69 -11.92
N VAL A 171 -42.95 5.12 -11.21
CA VAL A 171 -43.42 6.52 -11.19
C VAL A 171 -42.35 7.50 -10.69
N PRO A 172 -41.61 7.24 -9.58
CA PRO A 172 -40.60 8.19 -9.11
C PRO A 172 -39.49 8.45 -10.13
N GLU A 173 -38.95 7.39 -10.73
CA GLU A 173 -37.86 7.51 -11.69
C GLU A 173 -38.29 8.23 -12.97
N THR A 174 -39.50 7.92 -13.45
CA THR A 174 -40.10 8.60 -14.61
C THR A 174 -40.27 10.09 -14.33
N SER A 175 -40.81 10.45 -13.17
CA SER A 175 -41.00 11.85 -12.75
C SER A 175 -39.68 12.61 -12.65
N LEU A 176 -38.67 12.01 -12.02
CA LEU A 176 -37.33 12.60 -11.89
C LEU A 176 -36.65 12.80 -13.25
N THR A 177 -36.76 11.83 -14.16
CA THR A 177 -36.15 11.90 -15.49
C THR A 177 -36.82 12.94 -16.38
N ASN A 178 -38.15 13.05 -16.32
CA ASN A 178 -38.89 14.09 -17.05
C ASN A 178 -38.53 15.49 -16.56
N THR A 179 -38.40 15.67 -15.24
CA THR A 179 -38.00 16.94 -14.63
C THR A 179 -36.57 17.31 -15.04
N GLU A 180 -35.63 16.37 -14.99
CA GLU A 180 -34.24 16.59 -15.42
C GLU A 180 -34.16 17.02 -16.90
N LYS A 181 -34.94 16.38 -17.77
CA LYS A 181 -35.07 16.78 -19.17
C LYS A 181 -35.61 18.19 -19.31
N LYS A 182 -36.64 18.55 -18.55
CA LYS A 182 -37.26 19.89 -18.60
C LYS A 182 -36.31 20.99 -18.13
N LEU A 183 -35.53 20.75 -17.08
CA LEU A 183 -34.49 21.67 -16.63
C LEU A 183 -33.49 21.98 -17.76
N LYS A 184 -33.10 20.95 -18.52
CA LYS A 184 -32.22 21.10 -19.67
C LYS A 184 -32.88 21.87 -20.82
N ASP A 185 -34.14 21.55 -21.15
CA ASP A 185 -34.90 22.24 -22.20
C ASP A 185 -34.99 23.75 -21.95
N ILE A 186 -35.10 24.16 -20.68
CA ILE A 186 -35.17 25.58 -20.26
C ILE A 186 -33.82 26.27 -20.43
N GLU A 187 -32.71 25.63 -20.05
CA GLU A 187 -31.36 26.18 -20.21
C GLU A 187 -31.00 26.42 -21.68
N ASP A 188 -31.34 25.46 -22.53
CA ASP A 188 -30.99 25.45 -23.96
C ASP A 188 -31.83 26.46 -24.79
N LYS A 189 -32.83 27.12 -24.19
CA LYS A 189 -33.73 28.01 -24.91
C LYS A 189 -33.08 29.36 -25.28
N SER A 190 -33.23 29.72 -26.55
CA SER A 190 -32.79 31.02 -27.07
C SER A 190 -33.70 32.16 -26.60
N THR A 191 -33.09 33.29 -26.22
CA THR A 191 -33.78 34.53 -25.82
C THR A 191 -33.88 35.54 -26.97
N SER A 192 -33.50 35.14 -28.19
CA SER A 192 -33.46 36.03 -29.37
C SER A 192 -34.78 36.08 -30.16
N ASP A 193 -35.75 35.21 -29.86
CA ASP A 193 -37.07 35.13 -30.51
C ASP A 193 -38.02 36.18 -29.91
N PRO A 194 -38.71 37.06 -30.68
CA PRO A 194 -39.63 38.06 -30.13
C PRO A 194 -40.74 37.51 -29.20
N SER A 195 -41.05 36.22 -29.28
CA SER A 195 -42.03 35.50 -28.47
C SER A 195 -41.42 34.66 -27.33
N TRP A 196 -40.10 34.73 -27.12
CA TRP A 196 -39.35 33.86 -26.20
C TRP A 196 -39.89 33.86 -24.78
N GLN A 197 -40.32 35.03 -24.27
CA GLN A 197 -40.84 35.17 -22.91
C GLN A 197 -42.12 34.35 -22.72
N LYS A 198 -43.03 34.33 -23.70
CA LYS A 198 -44.25 33.53 -23.63
C LYS A 198 -43.94 32.02 -23.66
N ILE A 199 -42.98 31.62 -24.49
CA ILE A 199 -42.57 30.22 -24.62
C ILE A 199 -41.92 29.74 -23.32
N ILE A 200 -40.97 30.51 -22.77
CA ILE A 200 -40.23 30.11 -21.57
C ILE A 200 -41.12 30.10 -20.32
N LEU A 201 -42.11 31.00 -20.22
CA LEU A 201 -43.16 30.95 -19.18
C LEU A 201 -43.91 29.61 -19.18
N SER A 202 -44.26 29.10 -20.37
CA SER A 202 -44.92 27.80 -20.51
C SER A 202 -44.03 26.66 -20.04
N GLU A 203 -42.72 26.75 -20.29
CA GLU A 203 -41.76 25.74 -19.84
C GLU A 203 -41.59 25.77 -18.31
N PHE A 204 -41.50 26.94 -17.69
CA PHE A 204 -41.47 27.07 -16.23
C PHE A 204 -42.76 26.58 -15.57
N THR A 205 -43.92 26.86 -16.17
CA THR A 205 -45.20 26.34 -15.67
C THR A 205 -45.20 24.81 -15.71
N THR A 206 -44.67 24.23 -16.79
CA THR A 206 -44.52 22.77 -16.91
C THR A 206 -43.52 22.23 -15.87
N LEU A 207 -42.42 22.93 -15.64
CA LEU A 207 -41.43 22.57 -14.64
C LEU A 207 -42.03 22.57 -13.22
N ASP A 208 -42.84 23.56 -12.87
CA ASP A 208 -43.50 23.66 -11.56
C ASP A 208 -44.40 22.45 -11.29
N ILE A 209 -45.20 22.08 -12.29
CA ILE A 209 -46.07 20.89 -12.26
C ILE A 209 -45.23 19.61 -12.10
N GLN A 210 -44.09 19.52 -12.79
CA GLN A 210 -43.23 18.34 -12.70
C GLN A 210 -42.53 18.25 -11.34
N LEU A 211 -42.05 19.37 -10.78
CA LEU A 211 -41.42 19.44 -9.47
C LEU A 211 -42.38 19.02 -8.36
N THR A 212 -43.59 19.56 -8.35
CA THR A 212 -44.66 19.15 -7.42
C THR A 212 -45.02 17.68 -7.60
N GLY A 213 -45.10 17.22 -8.86
CA GLY A 213 -45.36 15.82 -9.21
C GLY A 213 -44.31 14.81 -8.74
N ILE A 214 -43.07 15.21 -8.41
CA ILE A 214 -42.07 14.32 -7.81
C ILE A 214 -42.54 13.81 -6.44
N SER A 215 -43.11 14.69 -5.62
CA SER A 215 -43.58 14.32 -4.28
C SER A 215 -44.77 13.37 -4.34
N ASP A 216 -45.69 13.62 -5.27
CA ASP A 216 -46.84 12.74 -5.50
C ASP A 216 -46.39 11.38 -6.04
N ALA A 217 -45.41 11.34 -6.94
CA ALA A 217 -44.82 10.11 -7.43
C ALA A 217 -44.21 9.25 -6.30
N ILE A 218 -43.48 9.88 -5.37
CA ILE A 218 -42.91 9.19 -4.21
C ILE A 218 -44.01 8.67 -3.27
N ASN A 219 -45.10 9.44 -3.07
CA ASN A 219 -46.23 8.99 -2.25
C ASN A 219 -46.99 7.81 -2.87
N VAL A 220 -47.15 7.81 -4.20
CA VAL A 220 -47.71 6.66 -4.95
C VAL A 220 -46.83 5.44 -4.76
N PHE A 221 -45.52 5.60 -4.89
CA PHE A 221 -44.55 4.54 -4.66
C PHE A 221 -44.61 4.02 -3.21
N GLU A 222 -44.66 4.89 -2.20
CA GLU A 222 -44.76 4.49 -0.79
C GLU A 222 -45.99 3.60 -0.53
N LYS A 223 -47.15 3.96 -1.09
CA LYS A 223 -48.37 3.15 -1.01
C LYS A 223 -48.18 1.80 -1.70
N SER A 224 -47.52 1.79 -2.86
CA SER A 224 -47.19 0.56 -3.58
C SER A 224 -46.31 -0.37 -2.75
N VAL A 225 -45.25 0.14 -2.11
CA VAL A 225 -44.39 -0.67 -1.23
C VAL A 225 -45.15 -1.23 -0.03
N LYS A 226 -46.08 -0.47 0.55
CA LYS A 226 -46.95 -0.98 1.62
C LYS A 226 -47.82 -2.15 1.13
N ALA A 227 -48.41 -2.04 -0.06
CA ALA A 227 -49.17 -3.15 -0.66
C ALA A 227 -48.27 -4.34 -0.99
N LEU A 228 -47.09 -4.09 -1.56
CA LEU A 228 -46.08 -5.10 -1.89
C LEU A 228 -45.64 -5.90 -0.66
N ASN A 229 -45.53 -5.24 0.50
CA ASN A 229 -45.22 -5.88 1.77
C ASN A 229 -46.30 -6.87 2.25
N GLY A 230 -47.51 -6.87 1.68
CA GLY A 230 -48.51 -7.92 1.88
C GLY A 230 -48.12 -9.26 1.26
N TYR A 231 -47.22 -9.27 0.27
CA TYR A 231 -46.82 -10.46 -0.49
C TYR A 231 -45.45 -10.99 -0.04
N GLN A 232 -45.30 -11.29 1.25
CA GLN A 232 -44.01 -11.77 1.80
C GLN A 232 -43.51 -13.08 1.19
N PHE A 233 -44.42 -13.93 0.68
CA PHE A 233 -44.09 -15.19 0.01
C PHE A 233 -43.13 -15.01 -1.19
N LEU A 234 -43.07 -13.81 -1.78
CA LEU A 234 -42.13 -13.48 -2.87
C LEU A 234 -40.65 -13.69 -2.46
N LYS A 235 -40.34 -13.67 -1.15
CA LYS A 235 -38.98 -13.95 -0.63
C LYS A 235 -38.59 -15.42 -0.73
N GLU A 236 -39.58 -16.31 -0.76
CA GLU A 236 -39.39 -17.76 -0.66
C GLU A 236 -39.06 -18.40 -2.01
N GLY A 237 -39.45 -17.73 -3.11
CA GLY A 237 -39.27 -18.23 -4.49
C GLY A 237 -37.85 -18.72 -4.82
N PRO A 238 -36.79 -17.91 -4.59
CA PRO A 238 -35.43 -18.35 -4.84
C PRO A 238 -34.99 -19.59 -4.05
N SER A 239 -35.47 -19.74 -2.81
CA SER A 239 -35.15 -20.92 -1.98
C SER A 239 -35.93 -22.15 -2.44
N LEU A 240 -37.21 -21.97 -2.80
CA LEU A 240 -38.05 -23.03 -3.37
C LEU A 240 -37.49 -23.59 -4.68
N LEU A 241 -36.97 -22.71 -5.54
CA LEU A 241 -36.45 -23.04 -6.86
C LEU A 241 -34.95 -23.37 -6.87
N GLU A 242 -34.29 -23.39 -5.71
CA GLU A 242 -32.87 -23.73 -5.60
C GLU A 242 -32.52 -25.11 -6.21
N PRO A 243 -33.30 -26.19 -5.98
CA PRO A 243 -33.02 -27.48 -6.61
C PRO A 243 -33.07 -27.42 -8.15
N VAL A 244 -34.00 -26.63 -8.71
CA VAL A 244 -34.11 -26.40 -10.16
C VAL A 244 -32.88 -25.65 -10.67
N GLU A 245 -32.48 -24.56 -10.01
CA GLU A 245 -31.28 -23.79 -10.38
C GLU A 245 -30.03 -24.69 -10.38
N LYS A 246 -29.86 -25.51 -9.33
CA LYS A 246 -28.72 -26.42 -9.23
C LYS A 246 -28.75 -27.48 -10.35
N MET A 247 -29.91 -28.07 -10.63
CA MET A 247 -30.03 -29.07 -11.71
C MET A 247 -29.67 -28.48 -13.08
N ILE A 248 -30.16 -27.28 -13.40
CA ILE A 248 -29.80 -26.58 -14.64
C ILE A 248 -28.29 -26.32 -14.70
N HIS A 249 -27.68 -25.91 -13.59
CA HIS A 249 -26.24 -25.73 -13.51
C HIS A 249 -25.49 -27.03 -13.79
N LEU A 250 -25.90 -28.15 -13.19
CA LEU A 250 -25.28 -29.45 -13.43
C LEU A 250 -25.39 -29.90 -14.90
N ILE A 251 -26.54 -29.71 -15.54
CA ILE A 251 -26.74 -30.00 -16.97
C ILE A 251 -25.76 -29.20 -17.82
N LYS A 252 -25.65 -27.89 -17.57
CA LYS A 252 -24.73 -27.00 -18.28
C LYS A 252 -23.27 -27.41 -18.07
N THR A 253 -22.91 -27.75 -16.83
CA THR A 253 -21.57 -28.22 -16.48
C THR A 253 -21.24 -29.53 -17.21
N ARG A 254 -22.14 -30.51 -17.18
CA ARG A 254 -21.99 -31.76 -17.95
C ARG A 254 -21.87 -31.50 -19.46
N GLY A 255 -22.68 -30.58 -20.00
CA GLY A 255 -22.62 -30.11 -21.39
C GLY A 255 -21.28 -29.50 -21.82
N SER A 256 -20.50 -28.98 -20.87
CA SER A 256 -19.19 -28.39 -21.13
C SER A 256 -18.06 -29.42 -21.29
N PHE A 257 -18.31 -30.69 -20.96
CA PHE A 257 -17.29 -31.73 -20.98
C PHE A 257 -17.02 -32.21 -22.41
N GLN A 258 -15.90 -31.77 -22.99
CA GLN A 258 -15.54 -32.02 -24.40
C GLN A 258 -14.53 -33.16 -24.61
N ILE A 259 -13.84 -33.59 -23.56
CA ILE A 259 -12.75 -34.57 -23.67
C ILE A 259 -13.30 -35.97 -23.43
N SER A 260 -12.78 -36.92 -24.21
CA SER A 260 -13.06 -38.35 -24.07
C SER A 260 -11.81 -39.06 -23.59
N PHE A 261 -11.95 -39.90 -22.57
CA PHE A 261 -10.83 -40.65 -22.00
C PHE A 261 -10.51 -41.90 -22.82
N THR A 262 -9.49 -41.82 -23.67
CA THR A 262 -8.89 -42.98 -24.37
C THR A 262 -8.08 -43.85 -23.41
N ASP A 263 -7.83 -45.13 -23.74
CA ASP A 263 -7.03 -46.02 -22.89
C ASP A 263 -5.59 -45.51 -22.66
N GLU A 264 -5.04 -44.80 -23.64
CA GLU A 264 -3.76 -44.09 -23.53
C GLU A 264 -3.83 -42.99 -22.47
N SER A 265 -4.86 -42.14 -22.51
CA SER A 265 -5.04 -41.05 -21.54
C SER A 265 -5.31 -41.58 -20.12
N LYS A 266 -6.13 -42.64 -19.97
CA LYS A 266 -6.38 -43.32 -18.69
C LYS A 266 -5.08 -43.81 -18.06
N THR A 267 -4.24 -44.47 -18.86
CA THR A 267 -2.94 -44.99 -18.43
C THR A 267 -1.99 -43.85 -18.03
N ALA A 268 -1.96 -42.77 -18.82
CA ALA A 268 -1.09 -41.62 -18.56
C ALA A 268 -1.47 -40.86 -17.27
N VAL A 269 -2.76 -40.69 -16.99
CA VAL A 269 -3.26 -40.13 -15.72
C VAL A 269 -2.91 -41.07 -14.55
N GLY A 270 -3.14 -42.38 -14.70
CA GLY A 270 -2.76 -43.38 -13.70
C GLY A 270 -1.27 -43.35 -13.33
N ASN A 271 -0.39 -43.29 -14.33
CA ASN A 271 1.05 -43.19 -14.14
C ASN A 271 1.46 -41.88 -13.43
N THR A 272 0.83 -40.76 -13.80
CA THR A 272 1.06 -39.45 -13.15
C THR A 272 0.72 -39.53 -11.65
N LEU A 273 -0.42 -40.13 -11.30
CA LEU A 273 -0.80 -40.32 -9.91
C LEU A 273 0.17 -41.26 -9.17
N GLY A 274 0.68 -42.30 -9.83
CA GLY A 274 1.71 -43.17 -9.28
C GLY A 274 3.00 -42.43 -8.89
N LEU A 275 3.45 -41.49 -9.73
CA LEU A 275 4.60 -40.63 -9.43
C LEU A 275 4.32 -39.71 -8.23
N VAL A 276 3.16 -39.06 -8.21
CA VAL A 276 2.77 -38.14 -7.13
C VAL A 276 2.60 -38.87 -5.79
N LEU A 277 2.04 -40.09 -5.79
CA LEU A 277 1.93 -40.94 -4.61
C LEU A 277 3.28 -41.23 -3.95
N GLY A 278 4.36 -41.31 -4.74
CA GLY A 278 5.72 -41.48 -4.25
C GLY A 278 6.23 -40.37 -3.31
N LEU A 279 5.52 -39.24 -3.24
CA LEU A 279 5.83 -38.10 -2.36
C LEU A 279 5.00 -38.08 -1.06
N SER A 280 4.00 -38.95 -0.93
CA SER A 280 3.03 -38.90 0.18
C SER A 280 3.69 -39.09 1.55
N GLU A 281 4.60 -40.07 1.67
CA GLU A 281 5.24 -40.39 2.95
C GLU A 281 6.23 -39.30 3.41
N ASP A 282 6.99 -38.71 2.47
CA ASP A 282 7.85 -37.56 2.78
C ASP A 282 7.00 -36.37 3.23
N SER A 283 5.85 -36.15 2.59
CA SER A 283 4.92 -35.09 2.96
C SER A 283 4.34 -35.32 4.36
N LYS A 284 3.89 -36.54 4.69
CA LYS A 284 3.42 -36.91 6.04
C LYS A 284 4.49 -36.63 7.09
N THR A 285 5.73 -37.03 6.81
CA THR A 285 6.88 -36.80 7.70
C THR A 285 7.22 -35.31 7.86
N ALA A 286 7.03 -34.50 6.81
CA ALA A 286 7.31 -33.07 6.81
C ALA A 286 6.15 -32.21 7.36
N SER A 287 4.92 -32.74 7.39
CA SER A 287 3.68 -31.98 7.65
C SER A 287 3.73 -31.12 8.91
N LYS A 288 4.16 -31.69 10.05
CA LYS A 288 4.27 -30.92 11.30
C LYS A 288 5.24 -29.74 11.17
N GLY A 289 6.41 -29.95 10.56
CA GLY A 289 7.40 -28.89 10.37
C GLY A 289 6.90 -27.79 9.43
N ILE A 290 6.19 -28.16 8.36
CA ILE A 290 5.58 -27.20 7.42
C ILE A 290 4.48 -26.39 8.12
N GLN A 291 3.64 -27.04 8.93
CA GLN A 291 2.61 -26.37 9.72
C GLN A 291 3.23 -25.36 10.69
N THR A 292 4.27 -25.75 11.42
CA THR A 292 5.01 -24.86 12.33
C THR A 292 5.61 -23.66 11.59
N ALA A 293 6.19 -23.86 10.40
CA ALA A 293 6.75 -22.77 9.62
C ALA A 293 5.68 -21.79 9.12
N ASN A 294 4.53 -22.31 8.67
CA ASN A 294 3.40 -21.50 8.26
C ASN A 294 2.85 -20.66 9.41
N ASP A 295 2.55 -21.31 10.53
CA ASP A 295 1.91 -20.65 11.67
C ASP A 295 2.85 -19.63 12.31
N LEU A 296 4.15 -19.91 12.34
CA LEU A 296 5.15 -18.95 12.80
C LEU A 296 5.21 -17.74 11.87
N SER A 297 5.24 -17.95 10.54
CA SER A 297 5.27 -16.87 9.55
C SER A 297 4.03 -15.98 9.62
N GLU A 298 2.84 -16.57 9.82
CA GLU A 298 1.59 -15.84 10.05
C GLU A 298 1.70 -15.03 11.36
N SER A 299 2.10 -15.68 12.45
CA SER A 299 2.19 -15.07 13.78
C SER A 299 3.10 -13.85 13.83
N ILE A 300 4.33 -13.96 13.33
CA ILE A 300 5.30 -12.84 13.40
C ILE A 300 4.89 -11.64 12.54
N SER A 301 3.99 -11.84 11.57
CA SER A 301 3.51 -10.78 10.67
C SER A 301 2.45 -9.89 11.33
N VAL A 302 1.80 -10.37 12.40
CA VAL A 302 0.75 -9.66 13.14
C VAL A 302 1.06 -9.60 14.65
N PRO A 303 2.20 -9.02 15.06
CA PRO A 303 2.71 -9.13 16.43
C PRO A 303 1.78 -8.56 17.52
N ARG A 304 0.86 -7.66 17.17
CA ARG A 304 -0.03 -6.95 18.10
C ARG A 304 -1.38 -7.62 18.33
N THR A 305 -1.76 -8.61 17.52
CA THR A 305 -3.02 -9.34 17.71
C THR A 305 -2.90 -10.47 18.71
N HIS A 306 -1.67 -10.88 19.03
CA HIS A 306 -1.42 -11.91 20.03
C HIS A 306 -1.70 -11.39 21.42
N GLN A 307 -2.40 -12.20 22.22
CA GLN A 307 -2.54 -11.91 23.65
C GLN A 307 -1.19 -12.06 24.35
N LYS A 308 -0.65 -10.94 24.83
CA LYS A 308 0.60 -10.92 25.61
C LYS A 308 0.28 -10.98 27.10
N LYS A 309 0.78 -12.01 27.78
CA LYS A 309 0.60 -12.17 29.22
C LYS A 309 1.65 -11.40 30.00
N PHE A 310 2.89 -11.40 29.53
CA PHE A 310 4.04 -10.87 30.27
C PHE A 310 4.70 -9.68 29.60
N THR A 311 4.50 -9.47 28.31
CA THR A 311 5.19 -8.45 27.50
C THR A 311 4.23 -7.42 26.89
N SER A 312 3.06 -7.21 27.50
CA SER A 312 2.01 -6.32 26.97
C SER A 312 2.45 -4.87 26.70
N GLY A 313 3.45 -4.37 27.42
CA GLY A 313 4.07 -3.07 27.18
C GLY A 313 4.94 -3.04 25.91
N PHE A 314 5.47 -4.18 25.47
CA PHE A 314 6.24 -4.32 24.24
C PHE A 314 5.34 -4.88 23.12
N SER A 315 4.39 -4.07 22.65
CA SER A 315 3.37 -4.49 21.68
C SER A 315 3.97 -5.02 20.36
N ASN A 316 5.11 -4.48 19.91
CA ASN A 316 5.90 -4.95 18.76
C ASN A 316 7.01 -5.96 19.14
N GLY A 317 7.01 -6.45 20.37
CA GLY A 317 7.96 -7.44 20.89
C GLY A 317 9.37 -6.87 21.00
N LEU A 318 10.36 -7.61 20.49
CA LEU A 318 11.78 -7.25 20.59
C LEU A 318 12.13 -5.87 20.02
N SER A 319 11.34 -5.35 19.07
CA SER A 319 11.57 -4.00 18.53
C SER A 319 11.35 -2.91 19.58
N ASP A 320 10.34 -3.05 20.43
CA ASP A 320 10.08 -2.09 21.51
C ASP A 320 11.08 -2.27 22.66
N LEU A 321 11.45 -3.52 22.98
CA LEU A 321 12.46 -3.81 24.02
C LEU A 321 13.81 -3.14 23.72
N LYS A 322 14.17 -2.97 22.45
CA LYS A 322 15.41 -2.25 22.05
C LYS A 322 15.37 -0.76 22.38
N LEU A 323 14.19 -0.15 22.47
CA LEU A 323 14.06 1.27 22.81
C LEU A 323 14.28 1.50 24.31
N LEU A 324 14.01 0.49 25.14
CA LEU A 324 14.05 0.58 26.60
C LEU A 324 15.36 1.14 27.14
N GLU A 325 16.50 0.76 26.56
CA GLU A 325 17.80 1.26 27.03
C GLU A 325 17.90 2.79 26.87
N MET A 326 17.50 3.33 25.74
CA MET A 326 17.45 4.77 25.50
C MET A 326 16.37 5.44 26.37
N GLU A 327 15.19 4.84 26.43
CA GLU A 327 14.03 5.38 27.14
C GLU A 327 14.21 5.41 28.67
N SER A 328 14.98 4.49 29.22
CA SER A 328 15.39 4.49 30.63
C SER A 328 16.20 5.74 31.03
N ARG A 329 16.73 6.47 30.04
CA ARG A 329 17.48 7.72 30.22
C ARG A 329 16.72 8.94 29.67
N ALA A 330 15.44 8.78 29.32
CA ALA A 330 14.66 9.85 28.72
C ALA A 330 14.44 11.01 29.71
N PRO A 331 14.81 12.28 29.36
CA PRO A 331 14.64 13.44 30.25
C PRO A 331 13.20 13.66 30.73
N LEU A 332 12.22 13.20 29.95
CA LEU A 332 10.81 13.18 30.32
C LEU A 332 10.55 12.45 31.65
N VAL A 333 11.22 11.32 31.87
CA VAL A 333 11.02 10.49 33.07
C VAL A 333 11.42 11.27 34.32
N ALA A 334 12.57 11.96 34.27
CA ALA A 334 13.01 12.88 35.33
C ALA A 334 12.00 14.01 35.55
N LYS A 335 11.54 14.65 34.47
CA LYS A 335 10.52 15.71 34.55
C LYS A 335 9.21 15.25 35.19
N MET A 336 8.73 14.06 34.85
CA MET A 336 7.44 13.54 35.34
C MET A 336 7.49 12.93 36.74
N THR A 337 8.68 12.61 37.24
CA THR A 337 8.92 12.11 38.61
C THR A 337 9.38 13.22 39.56
N GLY A 338 9.87 14.35 39.03
CA GLY A 338 10.37 15.48 39.81
C GLY A 338 11.80 15.31 40.32
N VAL A 339 12.58 14.40 39.72
CA VAL A 339 13.98 14.12 40.10
C VAL A 339 14.98 14.68 39.07
N GLU A 340 16.25 14.80 39.46
CA GLU A 340 17.31 15.29 38.57
C GLU A 340 17.68 14.26 37.47
N VAL A 341 17.97 14.76 36.26
CA VAL A 341 18.27 13.91 35.07
C VAL A 341 19.47 12.99 35.31
N GLU A 342 20.46 13.42 36.10
CA GLU A 342 21.67 12.64 36.43
C GLU A 342 21.33 11.32 37.14
N ARG A 343 20.20 11.27 37.86
CA ARG A 343 19.74 10.07 38.59
C ARG A 343 19.14 9.00 37.67
N LEU A 344 18.77 9.33 36.43
CA LEU A 344 18.27 8.35 35.45
C LEU A 344 19.32 7.31 35.07
N GLY A 345 20.61 7.60 35.29
CA GLY A 345 21.68 6.61 35.13
C GLY A 345 21.47 5.36 36.00
N ASN A 346 20.82 5.50 37.16
CA ASN A 346 20.52 4.38 38.05
C ASN A 346 19.42 3.47 37.49
N LEU A 347 18.45 4.03 36.77
CA LEU A 347 17.40 3.26 36.10
C LEU A 347 17.99 2.36 35.01
N ALA A 348 18.86 2.91 34.17
CA ALA A 348 19.54 2.13 33.14
C ALA A 348 20.50 1.07 33.73
N LYS A 349 21.28 1.43 34.77
CA LYS A 349 22.14 0.46 35.48
C LYS A 349 21.33 -0.66 36.12
N GLY A 350 20.18 -0.35 36.73
CA GLY A 350 19.28 -1.32 37.32
C GLY A 350 18.76 -2.35 36.31
N LEU A 351 18.50 -1.93 35.07
CA LEU A 351 17.99 -2.76 33.96
C LEU A 351 19.08 -3.45 33.11
N GLU A 352 20.37 -3.32 33.50
CA GLU A 352 21.50 -3.90 32.76
C GLU A 352 21.34 -5.41 32.48
N PRO A 353 20.86 -6.27 33.42
CA PRO A 353 20.63 -7.68 33.12
C PRO A 353 19.66 -7.92 31.95
N LEU A 354 18.58 -7.14 31.86
CA LEU A 354 17.61 -7.26 30.77
C LEU A 354 18.19 -6.79 29.42
N PHE A 355 19.06 -5.78 29.41
CA PHE A 355 19.73 -5.34 28.19
C PHE A 355 20.63 -6.44 27.61
N LYS A 356 21.33 -7.19 28.46
CA LYS A 356 22.11 -8.38 28.04
C LYS A 356 21.21 -9.46 27.41
N VAL A 357 20.01 -9.67 27.95
CA VAL A 357 19.01 -10.58 27.34
C VAL A 357 18.57 -10.07 25.97
N GLN A 358 18.27 -8.77 25.87
CA GLN A 358 17.89 -8.14 24.61
C GLN A 358 18.99 -8.28 23.54
N GLU A 359 20.27 -8.14 23.90
CA GLU A 359 21.40 -8.35 22.98
C GLU A 359 21.44 -9.78 22.45
N GLN A 360 21.27 -10.78 23.33
CA GLN A 360 21.24 -12.19 22.95
C GLN A 360 20.07 -12.52 22.01
N LEU A 361 18.90 -11.91 22.23
CA LEU A 361 17.72 -12.10 21.37
C LEU A 361 17.82 -11.37 20.03
N ASN A 362 18.64 -10.33 19.90
CA ASN A 362 18.74 -9.52 18.69
C ASN A 362 19.16 -10.35 17.47
N GLY A 363 20.10 -11.28 17.66
CA GLY A 363 20.53 -12.20 16.61
C GLY A 363 19.36 -13.03 16.06
N LEU A 364 18.50 -13.54 16.94
CA LEU A 364 17.33 -14.35 16.57
C LEU A 364 16.26 -13.53 15.86
N GLY A 365 15.96 -12.33 16.36
CA GLY A 365 15.00 -11.43 15.73
C GLY A 365 15.39 -11.05 14.31
N VAL A 366 16.68 -10.85 14.03
CA VAL A 366 17.18 -10.57 12.66
C VAL A 366 16.94 -11.75 11.72
N LYS A 367 17.09 -13.00 12.21
CA LYS A 367 16.79 -14.19 11.40
C LYS A 367 15.29 -14.30 11.10
N LEU A 368 14.41 -14.06 12.07
CA LEU A 368 12.96 -14.08 11.83
C LEU A 368 12.50 -12.97 10.87
N LYS A 369 13.20 -11.83 10.80
CA LYS A 369 12.86 -10.79 9.81
C LYS A 369 12.94 -11.27 8.36
N THR A 370 13.73 -12.30 8.06
CA THR A 370 13.84 -12.82 6.67
C THR A 370 12.55 -13.47 6.21
N ILE A 371 11.69 -13.93 7.12
CA ILE A 371 10.43 -14.63 6.80
C ILE A 371 9.18 -13.73 6.91
N LEU A 372 9.35 -12.42 7.17
CA LEU A 372 8.26 -11.43 7.20
C LEU A 372 7.77 -11.00 5.81
N SER A 373 8.50 -11.32 4.75
CA SER A 373 8.10 -10.87 3.41
C SER A 373 6.80 -11.57 2.97
N ARG A 374 5.87 -10.80 2.39
CA ARG A 374 4.62 -11.32 1.84
C ARG A 374 4.85 -12.50 0.88
N LYS A 375 5.85 -12.38 0.01
CA LYS A 375 6.21 -13.42 -0.97
C LYS A 375 6.55 -14.75 -0.28
N ILE A 376 7.38 -14.72 0.76
CA ILE A 376 7.76 -15.93 1.51
C ILE A 376 6.54 -16.51 2.24
N ARG A 377 5.75 -15.67 2.89
CA ARG A 377 4.52 -16.10 3.58
C ARG A 377 3.56 -16.82 2.63
N LEU A 378 3.32 -16.27 1.44
CA LEU A 378 2.49 -16.89 0.41
C LEU A 378 3.08 -18.23 -0.03
N SER A 379 4.38 -18.27 -0.37
CA SER A 379 5.03 -19.53 -0.77
C SER A 379 4.96 -20.62 0.31
N ILE A 380 5.06 -20.27 1.60
CA ILE A 380 4.90 -21.25 2.70
C ILE A 380 3.46 -21.74 2.79
N SER A 381 2.48 -20.85 2.66
CA SER A 381 1.04 -21.20 2.68
C SER A 381 0.66 -22.11 1.51
N ASP A 382 1.15 -21.80 0.30
CA ASP A 382 0.94 -22.62 -0.89
C ASP A 382 1.61 -23.98 -0.76
N PHE A 383 2.83 -24.01 -0.21
CA PHE A 383 3.56 -25.25 0.07
C PHE A 383 2.87 -26.11 1.13
N LYS A 384 2.31 -25.51 2.19
CA LYS A 384 1.47 -26.19 3.18
C LYS A 384 0.24 -26.81 2.52
N THR A 385 -0.40 -26.09 1.60
CA THR A 385 -1.58 -26.59 0.88
C THR A 385 -1.22 -27.79 0.01
N LEU A 386 -0.12 -27.72 -0.75
CA LEU A 386 0.39 -28.84 -1.52
C LEU A 386 0.74 -30.03 -0.63
N SER A 387 1.43 -29.80 0.49
CA SER A 387 1.77 -30.85 1.46
C SER A 387 0.53 -31.54 2.02
N ASN A 388 -0.54 -30.79 2.31
CA ASN A 388 -1.81 -31.37 2.77
C ASN A 388 -2.45 -32.27 1.72
N TYR A 389 -2.40 -31.91 0.43
CA TYR A 389 -2.89 -32.81 -0.61
C TYR A 389 -2.05 -34.08 -0.68
N LEU A 390 -0.72 -33.96 -0.73
CA LEU A 390 0.19 -35.10 -0.80
C LEU A 390 0.06 -36.04 0.40
N SER A 391 -0.08 -35.48 1.61
CA SER A 391 -0.19 -36.27 2.85
C SER A 391 -1.51 -37.03 2.97
N ASN A 392 -2.56 -36.57 2.30
CA ASN A 392 -3.89 -37.18 2.35
C ASN A 392 -4.18 -38.10 1.14
N LEU A 393 -3.21 -38.33 0.26
CA LEU A 393 -3.38 -39.24 -0.87
C LEU A 393 -3.63 -40.68 -0.43
N ASP A 394 -4.64 -41.31 -1.03
CA ASP A 394 -4.94 -42.72 -0.86
C ASP A 394 -4.02 -43.57 -1.74
N SER A 395 -3.43 -44.64 -1.19
CA SER A 395 -2.51 -45.53 -1.89
C SER A 395 -3.13 -46.23 -3.12
N SER A 396 -4.46 -46.36 -3.16
CA SER A 396 -5.19 -46.97 -4.28
C SER A 396 -5.49 -46.01 -5.43
N SER A 397 -5.29 -44.69 -5.24
CA SER A 397 -5.71 -43.65 -6.19
C SER A 397 -5.21 -43.85 -7.63
N SER A 398 -3.96 -44.30 -7.82
CA SER A 398 -3.41 -44.60 -9.15
C SER A 398 -4.06 -45.83 -9.81
N GLY A 399 -4.40 -46.85 -9.02
CA GLY A 399 -4.96 -48.12 -9.52
C GLY A 399 -6.43 -48.03 -9.94
N VAL A 400 -7.20 -47.11 -9.34
CA VAL A 400 -8.64 -46.94 -9.61
C VAL A 400 -8.95 -46.00 -10.78
N VAL A 401 -7.95 -45.31 -11.35
CA VAL A 401 -8.14 -44.35 -12.46
C VAL A 401 -8.85 -45.01 -13.64
N GLY A 402 -8.38 -46.17 -14.09
CA GLY A 402 -8.93 -46.84 -15.27
C GLY A 402 -10.41 -47.20 -15.11
N SER A 403 -10.78 -47.80 -13.98
CA SER A 403 -12.16 -48.20 -13.68
C SER A 403 -13.07 -46.99 -13.45
N LEU A 404 -12.58 -45.94 -12.80
CA LEU A 404 -13.33 -44.70 -12.59
C LEU A 404 -13.69 -44.03 -13.92
N LEU A 405 -12.70 -43.80 -14.79
CA LEU A 405 -12.92 -43.11 -16.06
C LEU A 405 -13.84 -43.91 -16.99
N GLU A 406 -13.79 -45.25 -16.93
CA GLU A 406 -14.76 -46.10 -17.63
C GLU A 406 -16.17 -45.95 -17.06
N ALA A 407 -16.33 -45.99 -15.73
CA ALA A 407 -17.63 -45.84 -15.08
C ALA A 407 -18.26 -44.44 -15.33
N LEU A 408 -17.45 -43.38 -15.37
CA LEU A 408 -17.91 -42.03 -15.74
C LEU A 408 -18.48 -42.00 -17.16
N ASN A 409 -17.81 -42.63 -18.12
CA ASN A 409 -18.31 -42.75 -19.49
C ASN A 409 -19.63 -43.53 -19.55
N GLN A 410 -19.79 -44.58 -18.74
CA GLN A 410 -21.05 -45.34 -18.67
C GLN A 410 -22.21 -44.49 -18.13
N CYS A 411 -21.99 -43.73 -17.05
CA CYS A 411 -22.99 -42.83 -16.51
C CYS A 411 -23.36 -41.69 -17.50
N ASN A 412 -22.42 -41.26 -18.34
CA ASN A 412 -22.62 -40.15 -19.27
C ASN A 412 -23.27 -40.54 -20.62
N LYS A 413 -23.74 -41.78 -20.80
CA LYS A 413 -24.36 -42.24 -22.05
C LYS A 413 -25.71 -41.58 -22.36
N VAL A 414 -26.39 -41.05 -21.35
CA VAL A 414 -27.67 -40.33 -21.51
C VAL A 414 -27.42 -39.01 -22.23
N THR A 415 -28.23 -38.71 -23.25
CA THR A 415 -28.10 -37.48 -24.05
C THR A 415 -28.26 -36.26 -23.15
N ILE A 416 -27.45 -35.23 -23.38
CA ILE A 416 -27.51 -33.98 -22.62
C ILE A 416 -28.75 -33.21 -23.06
N LEU A 417 -29.56 -32.76 -22.08
CA LEU A 417 -30.71 -31.90 -22.33
C LEU A 417 -30.27 -30.63 -23.09
N ALA A 418 -30.90 -30.37 -24.23
CA ALA A 418 -30.60 -29.20 -25.03
C ALA A 418 -31.07 -27.90 -24.34
N PRO A 419 -30.45 -26.73 -24.61
CA PRO A 419 -30.78 -25.48 -23.91
C PRO A 419 -32.26 -25.09 -23.93
N ASN A 420 -32.95 -25.33 -25.05
CA ASN A 420 -34.38 -25.07 -25.20
C ASN A 420 -35.26 -25.90 -24.25
N ALA A 421 -34.76 -27.03 -23.73
CA ALA A 421 -35.50 -27.89 -22.81
C ALA A 421 -35.57 -27.33 -21.38
N TYR A 422 -34.63 -26.46 -20.97
CA TYR A 422 -34.59 -25.88 -19.63
C TYR A 422 -34.59 -24.34 -19.60
N GLU A 423 -34.59 -23.67 -20.76
CA GLU A 423 -34.63 -22.20 -20.86
C GLU A 423 -35.81 -21.57 -20.11
N SER A 424 -37.00 -22.17 -20.21
CA SER A 424 -38.18 -21.73 -19.44
C SER A 424 -37.94 -21.83 -17.94
N SER A 425 -37.39 -22.94 -17.46
CA SER A 425 -37.07 -23.15 -16.04
C SER A 425 -36.02 -22.15 -15.53
N GLU A 426 -35.03 -21.82 -16.36
CA GLU A 426 -34.03 -20.79 -16.04
C GLU A 426 -34.67 -19.40 -15.88
N LYS A 427 -35.56 -19.01 -16.81
CA LYS A 427 -36.32 -17.75 -16.72
C LYS A 427 -37.20 -17.67 -15.48
N VAL A 428 -37.80 -18.80 -15.06
CA VAL A 428 -38.58 -18.90 -13.81
C VAL A 428 -37.69 -18.61 -12.59
N VAL A 429 -36.51 -19.22 -12.51
CA VAL A 429 -35.52 -18.97 -11.43
C VAL A 429 -35.08 -17.51 -11.40
N GLU A 430 -34.75 -16.93 -12.55
CA GLU A 430 -34.32 -15.53 -12.66
C GLU A 430 -35.42 -14.56 -12.22
N THR A 431 -36.66 -14.80 -12.64
CA THR A 431 -37.81 -13.97 -12.27
C THR A 431 -38.09 -14.04 -10.77
N ALA A 432 -37.99 -15.22 -10.16
CA ALA A 432 -38.12 -15.37 -8.70
C ALA A 432 -37.09 -14.53 -7.94
N LYS A 433 -35.84 -14.49 -8.41
CA LYS A 433 -34.77 -13.65 -7.83
C LYS A 433 -35.08 -12.16 -7.98
N LYS A 434 -35.58 -11.72 -9.14
CA LYS A 434 -36.03 -10.33 -9.35
C LYS A 434 -37.18 -9.96 -8.42
N LEU A 435 -38.14 -10.86 -8.17
CA LEU A 435 -39.26 -10.62 -7.26
C LEU A 435 -38.82 -10.45 -5.81
N LYS A 436 -37.90 -11.30 -5.33
CA LYS A 436 -37.27 -11.11 -4.03
C LYS A 436 -36.54 -9.77 -3.95
N ALA A 437 -35.71 -9.47 -4.96
CA ALA A 437 -34.95 -8.21 -5.02
C ALA A 437 -35.87 -6.98 -5.09
N LEU A 438 -37.01 -7.08 -5.78
CA LEU A 438 -38.01 -6.01 -5.83
C LEU A 438 -38.49 -5.66 -4.42
N LEU A 439 -38.92 -6.65 -3.63
CA LEU A 439 -39.41 -6.43 -2.27
C LEU A 439 -38.32 -5.83 -1.37
N GLU A 440 -37.07 -6.32 -1.46
CA GLU A 440 -35.95 -5.81 -0.66
C GLU A 440 -35.53 -4.39 -1.07
N ASN A 441 -35.35 -4.14 -2.37
CA ASN A 441 -34.88 -2.86 -2.89
C ASN A 441 -35.94 -1.75 -2.76
N ALA A 442 -37.22 -2.08 -2.94
CA ALA A 442 -38.30 -1.11 -2.76
C ALA A 442 -38.42 -0.64 -1.30
N ASN A 443 -38.28 -1.56 -0.34
CA ASN A 443 -38.20 -1.18 1.08
C ASN A 443 -36.93 -0.39 1.41
N ALA A 444 -35.79 -0.75 0.81
CA ALA A 444 -34.54 -0.03 1.01
C ALA A 444 -34.60 1.41 0.47
N ALA A 445 -35.28 1.63 -0.66
CA ALA A 445 -35.43 2.95 -1.27
C ALA A 445 -36.15 3.95 -0.34
N LEU A 446 -37.13 3.47 0.43
CA LEU A 446 -37.89 4.28 1.40
C LEU A 446 -37.14 4.49 2.73
N LYS A 447 -36.15 3.66 3.05
CA LYS A 447 -35.48 3.71 4.34
C LYS A 447 -34.75 5.04 4.53
N GLY A 448 -35.18 5.82 5.51
CA GLY A 448 -34.61 7.12 5.84
C GLY A 448 -34.90 8.21 4.81
N LEU A 449 -35.91 8.05 3.95
CA LEU A 449 -36.42 9.11 3.07
C LEU A 449 -37.47 9.93 3.82
N ASP A 450 -37.28 11.25 3.90
CA ASP A 450 -38.27 12.19 4.45
C ASP A 450 -39.05 12.83 3.29
N THR A 451 -40.29 12.37 3.08
CA THR A 451 -41.14 12.82 1.97
C THR A 451 -41.59 14.28 2.14
N ASN A 452 -41.74 14.76 3.37
CA ASN A 452 -42.10 16.15 3.65
C ASN A 452 -40.94 17.09 3.31
N GLN A 453 -39.71 16.68 3.62
CA GLN A 453 -38.52 17.42 3.24
C GLN A 453 -38.37 17.51 1.73
N VAL A 454 -38.59 16.39 1.00
CA VAL A 454 -38.57 16.40 -0.46
C VAL A 454 -39.60 17.38 -1.02
N LYS A 455 -40.83 17.33 -0.53
CA LYS A 455 -41.90 18.26 -0.95
C LYS A 455 -41.51 19.72 -0.72
N THR A 456 -41.07 20.05 0.49
CA THR A 456 -40.63 21.41 0.83
C THR A 456 -39.50 21.90 -0.08
N THR A 457 -38.59 20.99 -0.45
CA THR A 457 -37.49 21.31 -1.37
C THR A 457 -38.01 21.61 -2.77
N MET A 458 -38.92 20.79 -3.30
CA MET A 458 -39.49 20.98 -4.65
C MET A 458 -40.33 22.25 -4.75
N ASP A 459 -41.19 22.50 -3.76
CA ASP A 459 -42.03 23.71 -3.69
C ASP A 459 -41.19 25.00 -3.59
N GLY A 460 -39.97 24.90 -3.05
CA GLY A 460 -39.05 26.03 -2.87
C GLY A 460 -38.26 26.44 -4.12
N VAL A 461 -38.26 25.62 -5.19
CA VAL A 461 -37.38 25.81 -6.35
C VAL A 461 -37.70 27.09 -7.11
N MET A 462 -38.97 27.40 -7.38
CA MET A 462 -39.30 28.62 -8.13
C MET A 462 -38.85 29.88 -7.38
N LYS A 463 -39.00 29.88 -6.06
CA LYS A 463 -38.52 30.97 -5.20
C LYS A 463 -36.99 31.09 -5.23
N SER A 464 -36.26 29.97 -5.21
CA SER A 464 -34.78 30.00 -5.23
C SER A 464 -34.20 30.48 -6.55
N LEU A 465 -34.92 30.30 -7.67
CA LEU A 465 -34.55 30.84 -8.98
C LEU A 465 -34.73 32.36 -9.08
N GLY A 466 -35.55 32.95 -8.19
CA GLY A 466 -35.75 34.39 -8.07
C GLY A 466 -37.17 34.88 -8.40
N PHE A 467 -38.15 33.98 -8.57
CA PHE A 467 -39.56 34.39 -8.66
C PHE A 467 -40.06 34.89 -7.30
N GLN A 468 -40.68 36.06 -7.27
CA GLN A 468 -41.27 36.62 -6.04
C GLN A 468 -42.60 35.93 -5.69
N ASP A 469 -43.47 35.79 -6.69
CA ASP A 469 -44.73 35.04 -6.60
C ASP A 469 -45.03 34.41 -7.97
N PHE A 470 -44.59 33.16 -8.13
CA PHE A 470 -44.77 32.42 -9.38
C PHE A 470 -46.25 32.16 -9.71
N ALA A 471 -47.11 32.06 -8.70
CA ALA A 471 -48.52 31.75 -8.89
C ALA A 471 -49.36 32.96 -9.32
N ALA A 472 -48.96 34.17 -8.91
CA ALA A 472 -49.70 35.40 -9.23
C ALA A 472 -49.32 36.02 -10.58
N ASP A 473 -48.05 36.34 -10.81
CA ASP A 473 -47.59 36.97 -12.06
C ASP A 473 -46.09 36.71 -12.33
N PRO A 474 -45.74 35.54 -12.90
CA PRO A 474 -44.35 35.16 -13.14
C PRO A 474 -43.68 35.94 -14.29
N SER A 475 -44.43 36.75 -15.04
CA SER A 475 -43.90 37.45 -16.22
C SER A 475 -42.92 38.58 -15.88
N LYS A 476 -43.05 39.18 -14.70
CA LYS A 476 -42.23 40.32 -14.25
C LYS A 476 -40.80 39.94 -13.88
N ASP A 477 -40.58 38.68 -13.49
CA ASP A 477 -39.30 38.22 -12.96
C ASP A 477 -38.46 37.45 -14.00
N ILE A 478 -39.01 37.20 -15.20
CA ILE A 478 -38.49 36.17 -16.11
C ILE A 478 -37.09 36.48 -16.67
N ASP A 479 -36.81 37.75 -16.94
CA ASP A 479 -35.50 38.19 -17.43
C ASP A 479 -34.41 38.00 -16.34
N SER A 480 -34.76 38.31 -15.08
CA SER A 480 -33.87 38.11 -13.92
C SER A 480 -33.64 36.63 -13.63
N VAL A 481 -34.70 35.82 -13.67
CA VAL A 481 -34.63 34.36 -13.47
C VAL A 481 -33.78 33.70 -14.55
N MET A 482 -33.97 34.04 -15.84
CA MET A 482 -33.17 33.48 -16.92
C MET A 482 -31.70 33.91 -16.85
N ASN A 483 -31.42 35.13 -16.37
CA ASN A 483 -30.06 35.56 -16.07
C ASN A 483 -29.43 34.74 -14.93
N ASN A 484 -30.18 34.45 -13.86
CA ASN A 484 -29.71 33.57 -12.78
C ASN A 484 -29.43 32.14 -13.27
N ILE A 485 -30.25 31.61 -14.18
CA ILE A 485 -30.03 30.28 -14.76
C ILE A 485 -28.78 30.26 -15.66
N LYS A 486 -28.68 31.18 -16.64
CA LYS A 486 -27.58 31.19 -17.63
C LYS A 486 -26.24 31.63 -17.04
N ASN A 487 -26.25 32.59 -16.13
CA ASN A 487 -25.03 33.25 -15.66
C ASN A 487 -24.67 32.93 -14.19
N LYS A 488 -25.54 32.24 -13.43
CA LYS A 488 -25.30 31.91 -12.01
C LYS A 488 -25.59 30.45 -11.64
N ASN A 489 -25.74 29.55 -12.61
CA ASN A 489 -26.01 28.12 -12.38
C ASN A 489 -27.26 27.85 -11.52
N GLY A 490 -28.36 28.58 -11.76
CA GLY A 490 -29.58 28.51 -10.93
C GLY A 490 -30.17 27.12 -10.69
N PHE A 491 -29.92 26.13 -11.57
CA PHE A 491 -30.40 24.75 -11.40
C PHE A 491 -29.44 23.79 -10.69
N LYS A 492 -28.28 24.25 -10.20
CA LYS A 492 -27.26 23.38 -9.59
C LYS A 492 -27.82 22.55 -8.43
N ASP A 493 -28.52 23.19 -7.50
CA ASP A 493 -28.96 22.54 -6.25
C ASP A 493 -30.10 21.53 -6.50
N ILE A 494 -31.02 21.86 -7.40
CA ILE A 494 -32.11 20.94 -7.78
C ILE A 494 -31.58 19.74 -8.57
N ARG A 495 -30.56 19.92 -9.42
CA ARG A 495 -29.90 18.80 -10.12
C ARG A 495 -29.24 17.83 -9.14
N GLU A 496 -28.54 18.35 -8.14
CA GLU A 496 -27.91 17.51 -7.12
C GLU A 496 -28.97 16.75 -6.30
N THR A 497 -30.08 17.41 -5.96
CA THR A 497 -31.22 16.77 -5.27
C THR A 497 -31.85 15.66 -6.13
N ILE A 498 -32.14 15.93 -7.41
CA ILE A 498 -32.69 14.94 -8.35
C ILE A 498 -31.74 13.75 -8.49
N LYS A 499 -30.43 14.00 -8.61
CA LYS A 499 -29.42 12.95 -8.70
C LYS A 499 -29.42 12.06 -7.45
N GLN A 500 -29.45 12.64 -6.26
CA GLN A 500 -29.55 11.89 -5.00
C GLN A 500 -30.82 11.04 -4.94
N LEU A 501 -31.97 11.58 -5.36
CA LEU A 501 -33.22 10.83 -5.42
C LEU A 501 -33.16 9.69 -6.44
N LYS A 502 -32.63 9.92 -7.65
CA LYS A 502 -32.51 8.89 -8.70
C LYS A 502 -31.69 7.69 -8.22
N THR A 503 -30.56 7.92 -7.53
CA THR A 503 -29.73 6.83 -6.99
C THR A 503 -30.47 5.92 -6.00
N ARG A 504 -31.52 6.42 -5.31
CA ARG A 504 -32.32 5.61 -4.39
C ARG A 504 -33.22 4.60 -5.09
N PHE A 505 -33.73 4.94 -6.28
CA PHE A 505 -34.70 4.14 -7.02
C PHE A 505 -34.08 3.30 -8.14
N GLU A 506 -32.81 3.55 -8.48
CA GLU A 506 -32.09 2.91 -9.61
C GLU A 506 -32.09 1.37 -9.56
N ASN A 507 -32.05 0.77 -8.37
CA ASN A 507 -31.94 -0.69 -8.19
C ASN A 507 -33.30 -1.42 -8.18
N ILE A 508 -34.41 -0.73 -8.44
CA ILE A 508 -35.73 -1.36 -8.48
C ILE A 508 -35.89 -2.10 -9.82
N PRO A 509 -36.18 -3.43 -9.81
CA PRO A 509 -36.42 -4.17 -11.05
C PRO A 509 -37.62 -3.61 -11.81
N LYS A 510 -37.48 -3.47 -13.13
CA LYS A 510 -38.46 -2.83 -14.03
C LYS A 510 -39.17 -3.85 -14.91
N SER A 511 -40.30 -3.46 -15.49
CA SER A 511 -41.02 -4.25 -16.52
C SER A 511 -41.42 -5.67 -16.08
N LEU A 512 -41.67 -5.89 -14.78
CA LEU A 512 -41.85 -7.24 -14.23
C LEU A 512 -43.19 -7.89 -14.56
N LYS A 513 -44.25 -7.12 -14.85
CA LYS A 513 -45.60 -7.68 -15.05
C LYS A 513 -45.63 -8.78 -16.11
N GLY A 514 -44.97 -8.55 -17.25
CA GLY A 514 -44.86 -9.53 -18.32
C GLY A 514 -44.02 -10.75 -17.91
N GLU A 515 -42.90 -10.53 -17.23
CA GLU A 515 -42.02 -11.60 -16.75
C GLU A 515 -42.73 -12.52 -15.74
N VAL A 516 -43.50 -11.94 -14.81
CA VAL A 516 -44.30 -12.70 -13.84
C VAL A 516 -45.35 -13.55 -14.53
N LYS A 517 -46.01 -13.02 -15.57
CA LYS A 517 -46.94 -13.81 -16.37
C LYS A 517 -46.25 -14.99 -17.04
N THR A 518 -45.12 -14.76 -17.70
CA THR A 518 -44.33 -15.84 -18.31
C THR A 518 -43.89 -16.87 -17.28
N MET A 519 -43.49 -16.44 -16.08
CA MET A 519 -43.13 -17.33 -14.97
C MET A 519 -44.29 -18.22 -14.53
N ILE A 520 -45.52 -17.69 -14.49
CA ILE A 520 -46.74 -18.46 -14.20
C ILE A 520 -47.00 -19.49 -15.31
N ASP A 521 -46.93 -19.06 -16.58
CA ASP A 521 -47.20 -19.94 -17.72
C ASP A 521 -46.16 -21.08 -17.84
N ASP A 522 -44.90 -20.80 -17.50
CA ASP A 522 -43.80 -21.76 -17.59
C ASP A 522 -43.64 -22.64 -16.33
N SER A 523 -44.38 -22.38 -15.24
CA SER A 523 -44.23 -23.13 -13.99
C SER A 523 -44.58 -24.62 -14.14
N THR A 524 -45.41 -24.99 -15.12
CA THR A 524 -45.77 -26.39 -15.41
C THR A 524 -44.66 -27.17 -16.09
N LYS A 525 -43.58 -26.51 -16.53
CA LYS A 525 -42.45 -27.10 -17.26
C LYS A 525 -41.24 -27.40 -16.35
N LEU A 526 -41.38 -27.25 -15.03
CA LEU A 526 -40.26 -27.39 -14.09
C LEU A 526 -39.86 -28.85 -13.78
N ASN A 527 -40.57 -29.85 -14.30
CA ASN A 527 -40.37 -31.28 -14.04
C ASN A 527 -39.58 -32.01 -15.17
N THR A 528 -38.82 -31.30 -15.99
CA THR A 528 -38.19 -31.84 -17.20
C THR A 528 -36.82 -32.52 -16.98
N PHE A 529 -36.47 -32.90 -15.75
CA PHE A 529 -35.09 -33.29 -15.39
C PHE A 529 -34.88 -34.77 -15.07
N ASN A 530 -35.89 -35.63 -15.23
CA ASN A 530 -35.84 -37.03 -14.75
C ASN A 530 -34.66 -37.84 -15.31
N GLU A 531 -34.36 -37.71 -16.60
CA GLU A 531 -33.22 -38.41 -17.21
C GLU A 531 -31.86 -37.93 -16.65
N GLU A 532 -31.74 -36.63 -16.35
CA GLU A 532 -30.54 -36.06 -15.74
C GLU A 532 -30.37 -36.51 -14.27
N VAL A 533 -31.48 -36.61 -13.54
CA VAL A 533 -31.47 -37.11 -12.15
C VAL A 533 -30.83 -38.50 -12.08
N ASP A 534 -31.15 -39.38 -13.03
CA ASP A 534 -30.60 -40.73 -13.05
C ASP A 534 -29.10 -40.76 -13.43
N VAL A 535 -28.65 -39.84 -14.30
CA VAL A 535 -27.21 -39.62 -14.55
C VAL A 535 -26.50 -39.24 -13.25
N HIS A 536 -27.03 -38.28 -12.50
CA HIS A 536 -26.41 -37.87 -11.24
C HIS A 536 -26.43 -38.95 -10.17
N LYS A 537 -27.50 -39.74 -10.04
CA LYS A 537 -27.52 -40.92 -9.14
C LYS A 537 -26.44 -41.93 -9.52
N CYS A 538 -26.21 -42.17 -10.82
CA CYS A 538 -25.12 -43.03 -11.30
C CYS A 538 -23.75 -42.47 -10.87
N LEU A 539 -23.52 -41.18 -11.13
CA LEU A 539 -22.29 -40.47 -10.80
C LEU A 539 -21.98 -40.45 -9.28
N GLN A 540 -23.01 -40.30 -8.44
CA GLN A 540 -22.86 -40.29 -6.98
C GLN A 540 -22.26 -41.59 -6.42
N ASN A 541 -22.51 -42.73 -7.06
CA ASN A 541 -21.92 -44.01 -6.66
C ASN A 541 -20.39 -44.06 -6.90
N LEU A 542 -19.84 -43.12 -7.66
CA LEU A 542 -18.41 -43.01 -7.97
C LEU A 542 -17.68 -42.00 -7.08
N ALA A 543 -18.37 -41.38 -6.11
CA ALA A 543 -17.84 -40.26 -5.34
C ALA A 543 -16.53 -40.56 -4.62
N ASP A 544 -16.41 -41.72 -3.96
CA ASP A 544 -15.21 -42.06 -3.20
C ASP A 544 -13.98 -42.22 -4.10
N ASP A 545 -14.11 -42.92 -5.21
CA ASP A 545 -13.01 -43.12 -6.15
C ASP A 545 -12.69 -41.84 -6.92
N SER A 546 -13.71 -41.05 -7.28
CA SER A 546 -13.53 -39.73 -7.89
C SER A 546 -12.76 -38.76 -6.98
N ALA A 547 -13.10 -38.74 -5.68
CA ALA A 547 -12.41 -37.90 -4.70
C ALA A 547 -10.94 -38.31 -4.52
N LYS A 548 -10.65 -39.63 -4.45
CA LYS A 548 -9.28 -40.15 -4.36
C LYS A 548 -8.43 -39.75 -5.56
N VAL A 549 -8.97 -39.93 -6.78
CA VAL A 549 -8.26 -39.60 -8.02
C VAL A 549 -8.06 -38.09 -8.13
N SER A 550 -9.10 -37.30 -7.84
CA SER A 550 -9.06 -35.84 -7.95
C SER A 550 -8.05 -35.21 -6.99
N LEU A 551 -7.91 -35.75 -5.78
CA LEU A 551 -6.88 -35.29 -4.85
C LEU A 551 -5.46 -35.49 -5.43
N GLY A 552 -5.22 -36.62 -6.10
CA GLY A 552 -3.98 -36.92 -6.81
C GLY A 552 -3.72 -35.97 -7.99
N VAL A 553 -4.76 -35.70 -8.78
CA VAL A 553 -4.71 -34.75 -9.89
C VAL A 553 -4.41 -33.33 -9.41
N LEU A 554 -5.09 -32.85 -8.35
CA LEU A 554 -4.83 -31.52 -7.76
C LEU A 554 -3.38 -31.38 -7.29
N ALA A 555 -2.84 -32.44 -6.67
CA ALA A 555 -1.43 -32.47 -6.28
C ALA A 555 -0.50 -32.42 -7.52
N ALA A 556 -0.79 -33.17 -8.58
CA ALA A 556 -0.03 -33.15 -9.83
C ALA A 556 -0.01 -31.75 -10.47
N GLN A 557 -1.18 -31.12 -10.62
CA GLN A 557 -1.30 -29.78 -11.18
C GLN A 557 -0.55 -28.74 -10.36
N LYS A 558 -0.65 -28.80 -9.02
CA LYS A 558 0.11 -27.89 -8.14
C LYS A 558 1.62 -28.11 -8.24
N ILE A 559 2.09 -29.35 -8.40
CA ILE A 559 3.52 -29.63 -8.61
C ILE A 559 3.99 -29.05 -9.96
N ARG A 560 3.20 -29.15 -11.03
CA ARG A 560 3.55 -28.54 -12.34
C ARG A 560 3.66 -27.02 -12.26
N LYS A 561 2.70 -26.38 -11.58
CA LYS A 561 2.63 -24.92 -11.42
C LYS A 561 3.61 -24.36 -10.39
N LEU A 562 4.29 -25.22 -9.62
CA LEU A 562 5.22 -24.82 -8.56
C LEU A 562 6.46 -24.12 -9.15
N GLU A 563 6.68 -22.86 -8.83
CA GLU A 563 7.81 -22.09 -9.31
C GLU A 563 9.09 -22.39 -8.52
N SER A 564 10.24 -22.40 -9.20
CA SER A 564 11.55 -22.64 -8.56
C SER A 564 11.83 -21.64 -7.44
N GLU A 565 11.32 -20.43 -7.59
CA GLU A 565 11.45 -19.35 -6.60
C GLU A 565 10.56 -19.57 -5.38
N GLU A 566 9.38 -20.22 -5.51
CA GLU A 566 8.52 -20.56 -4.37
C GLU A 566 9.19 -21.61 -3.48
N ILE A 567 9.78 -22.64 -4.07
CA ILE A 567 10.53 -23.66 -3.32
C ILE A 567 11.72 -23.02 -2.59
N LYS A 568 12.43 -22.11 -3.26
CA LYS A 568 13.56 -21.39 -2.66
C LYS A 568 13.12 -20.50 -1.48
N ASN A 569 11.94 -19.88 -1.56
CA ASN A 569 11.37 -19.11 -0.46
C ASN A 569 11.07 -20.00 0.74
N VAL A 570 10.50 -21.20 0.52
CA VAL A 570 10.26 -22.19 1.58
C VAL A 570 11.58 -22.63 2.21
N GLU A 571 12.59 -22.96 1.40
CA GLU A 571 13.92 -23.35 1.89
C GLU A 571 14.60 -22.25 2.70
N THR A 572 14.46 -20.99 2.27
CA THR A 572 14.94 -19.81 3.00
C THR A 572 14.26 -19.70 4.36
N ALA A 573 12.96 -19.91 4.41
CA ALA A 573 12.20 -19.84 5.65
C ALA A 573 12.57 -20.97 6.63
N VAL A 574 12.61 -22.20 6.13
CA VAL A 574 13.02 -23.39 6.90
C VAL A 574 14.43 -23.22 7.46
N SER A 575 15.36 -22.66 6.68
CA SER A 575 16.73 -22.36 7.13
C SER A 575 16.75 -21.33 8.26
N ALA A 576 16.01 -20.23 8.10
CA ALA A 576 15.91 -19.17 9.11
C ALA A 576 15.32 -19.69 10.44
N ILE A 577 14.26 -20.49 10.37
CA ILE A 577 13.63 -21.10 11.56
C ILE A 577 14.59 -22.09 12.23
N SER A 578 15.33 -22.88 11.45
CA SER A 578 16.35 -23.80 11.99
C SER A 578 17.50 -23.06 12.69
N GLU A 579 17.92 -21.90 12.17
CA GLU A 579 18.91 -21.06 12.85
C GLU A 579 18.37 -20.48 14.17
N VAL A 580 17.10 -20.09 14.20
CA VAL A 580 16.43 -19.62 15.43
C VAL A 580 16.36 -20.73 16.46
N SER A 581 15.90 -21.92 16.06
CA SER A 581 15.87 -23.14 16.89
C SER A 581 17.21 -23.40 17.59
N LYS A 582 18.32 -23.36 16.84
CA LYS A 582 19.68 -23.56 17.39
C LYS A 582 20.05 -22.51 18.44
N GLY A 583 19.64 -21.26 18.26
CA GLY A 583 19.94 -20.19 19.21
C GLY A 583 19.05 -20.22 20.46
N LEU A 584 17.83 -20.76 20.39
CA LEU A 584 16.93 -20.88 21.55
C LEU A 584 17.51 -21.74 22.68
N SER A 585 18.26 -22.79 22.34
CA SER A 585 18.85 -23.69 23.33
C SER A 585 19.85 -22.99 24.27
N VAL A 586 20.49 -21.92 23.81
CA VAL A 586 21.45 -21.12 24.60
C VAL A 586 20.72 -20.26 25.65
N LEU A 587 19.49 -19.85 25.36
CA LEU A 587 18.71 -18.91 26.17
C LEU A 587 18.23 -19.49 27.51
N LYS A 588 18.19 -20.82 27.65
CA LYS A 588 17.78 -21.49 28.91
C LYS A 588 18.69 -21.14 30.10
N ARG A 589 19.90 -20.63 29.84
CA ARG A 589 20.87 -20.20 30.87
C ARG A 589 20.67 -18.75 31.32
N ILE A 590 19.83 -17.97 30.64
CA ILE A 590 19.63 -16.53 30.91
C ILE A 590 19.27 -16.26 32.37
N PRO A 591 18.26 -16.93 32.98
CA PRO A 591 17.88 -16.61 34.36
C PRO A 591 19.04 -16.79 35.34
N SER A 592 19.87 -17.83 35.16
CA SER A 592 21.06 -18.03 35.99
C SER A 592 22.12 -16.95 35.79
N THR A 593 22.32 -16.48 34.55
CA THR A 593 23.29 -15.42 34.24
C THR A 593 22.82 -14.05 34.74
N MET A 594 21.52 -13.77 34.73
CA MET A 594 20.97 -12.50 35.25
C MET A 594 21.16 -12.33 36.76
N ASN A 595 21.27 -13.45 37.49
CA ASN A 595 21.48 -13.46 38.94
C ASN A 595 22.97 -13.40 39.35
N GLN A 596 23.92 -13.55 38.41
CA GLN A 596 25.35 -13.43 38.69
C GLN A 596 25.77 -11.97 38.84
N GLU A 597 26.59 -11.66 39.85
CA GLU A 597 27.15 -10.30 40.09
C GLU A 597 26.09 -9.20 40.20
N THR A 598 24.99 -9.50 40.90
CA THR A 598 23.85 -8.59 41.08
C THR A 598 24.24 -7.37 41.89
N LYS A 599 24.17 -6.18 41.27
CA LYS A 599 24.45 -4.89 41.92
C LYS A 599 23.27 -4.47 42.81
N ASP A 600 23.53 -3.70 43.87
CA ASP A 600 22.49 -3.18 44.78
C ASP A 600 21.37 -2.42 44.05
N VAL A 601 21.72 -1.64 43.01
CA VAL A 601 20.76 -0.92 42.16
C VAL A 601 19.83 -1.86 41.38
N THR A 602 20.31 -3.05 41.00
CA THR A 602 19.52 -4.09 40.32
C THR A 602 18.59 -4.79 41.30
N THR A 603 19.01 -5.02 42.54
CA THR A 603 18.13 -5.57 43.58
C THR A 603 17.00 -4.58 43.89
N SER A 604 17.34 -3.31 44.10
CA SER A 604 16.38 -2.25 44.44
C SER A 604 15.32 -2.02 43.36
N ILE A 605 15.70 -2.01 42.07
CA ILE A 605 14.72 -1.82 40.99
C ILE A 605 13.74 -3.01 40.86
N ASN A 606 14.17 -4.21 41.25
CA ASN A 606 13.35 -5.42 41.18
C ASN A 606 12.26 -5.49 42.28
N GLU A 607 12.28 -4.57 43.25
CA GLU A 607 11.31 -4.48 44.35
C GLU A 607 9.98 -3.80 43.96
N PHE A 608 9.76 -3.47 42.68
CA PHE A 608 8.49 -2.92 42.21
C PHE A 608 7.30 -3.82 42.62
N PRO A 609 6.39 -3.36 43.51
CA PRO A 609 5.33 -4.20 44.05
C PRO A 609 4.34 -4.65 42.98
N ASP A 610 3.96 -5.93 43.03
CA ASP A 610 3.03 -6.56 42.07
C ASP A 610 3.35 -6.25 40.60
N SER A 611 4.65 -6.11 40.28
CA SER A 611 5.15 -5.63 38.99
C SER A 611 4.51 -6.31 37.77
N ILE A 612 4.29 -7.63 37.84
CA ILE A 612 3.62 -8.41 36.77
C ILE A 612 2.17 -7.93 36.53
N ALA A 613 1.38 -7.77 37.59
CA ALA A 613 -0.01 -7.35 37.46
C ALA A 613 -0.10 -5.87 37.06
N GLN A 614 0.69 -5.00 37.69
CA GLN A 614 0.72 -3.57 37.40
C GLN A 614 1.19 -3.30 35.96
N SER A 615 2.29 -3.95 35.54
CA SER A 615 2.79 -3.81 34.18
C SER A 615 1.82 -4.32 33.13
N LYS A 616 1.06 -5.38 33.41
CA LYS A 616 0.05 -5.88 32.47
C LYS A 616 -1.07 -4.86 32.24
N VAL A 617 -1.52 -4.20 33.30
CA VAL A 617 -2.54 -3.14 33.23
C VAL A 617 -2.02 -1.95 32.44
N ILE A 618 -0.80 -1.47 32.74
CA ILE A 618 -0.16 -0.37 32.03
C ILE A 618 0.04 -0.72 30.55
N GLY A 619 0.71 -1.84 30.28
CA GLY A 619 1.08 -2.28 28.94
C GLY A 619 -0.13 -2.49 28.04
N GLN A 620 -1.13 -3.24 28.50
CA GLN A 620 -2.34 -3.48 27.70
C GLN A 620 -3.11 -2.19 27.40
N SER A 621 -3.21 -1.26 28.36
CA SER A 621 -3.89 0.03 28.14
C SER A 621 -3.19 0.86 27.06
N VAL A 622 -1.87 0.85 27.04
CA VAL A 622 -1.07 1.58 26.05
C VAL A 622 -1.07 0.87 24.69
N ALA A 623 -1.05 -0.46 24.67
CA ALA A 623 -1.19 -1.24 23.44
C ALA A 623 -2.54 -0.96 22.74
N SER A 624 -3.64 -0.91 23.49
CA SER A 624 -4.94 -0.53 22.95
C SER A 624 -4.97 0.92 22.44
N LEU A 625 -4.26 1.84 23.09
CA LEU A 625 -4.10 3.22 22.60
C LEU A 625 -3.36 3.27 21.25
N HIS A 626 -2.29 2.48 21.09
CA HIS A 626 -1.60 2.32 19.80
C HIS A 626 -2.56 1.83 18.71
N ASN A 627 -3.36 0.79 18.98
CA ASN A 627 -4.31 0.25 18.01
C ASN A 627 -5.39 1.29 17.63
N ALA A 628 -5.89 2.06 18.59
CA ALA A 628 -6.82 3.15 18.33
C ALA A 628 -6.23 4.22 17.40
N TYR A 629 -4.99 4.64 17.64
CA TYR A 629 -4.35 5.67 16.82
C TYR A 629 -3.92 5.15 15.46
N ASP A 630 -3.54 3.89 15.33
CA ASP A 630 -3.26 3.29 14.03
C ASP A 630 -4.53 3.12 13.20
N LEU A 631 -5.66 2.73 13.83
CA LEU A 631 -6.95 2.76 13.16
C LEU A 631 -7.29 4.16 12.65
N LYS A 632 -7.02 5.20 13.46
CA LYS A 632 -7.22 6.60 13.07
C LYS A 632 -6.33 7.01 11.89
N LYS A 633 -5.07 6.55 11.82
CA LYS A 633 -4.17 6.83 10.68
C LYS A 633 -4.68 6.24 9.37
N MET A 634 -5.40 5.12 9.44
CA MET A 634 -6.00 4.45 8.28
C MET A 634 -7.29 5.12 7.78
N GLU A 635 -7.79 6.17 8.44
CA GLU A 635 -9.09 6.79 8.13
C GLU A 635 -9.24 7.17 6.65
N SER A 636 -8.21 7.73 6.02
CA SER A 636 -8.25 8.14 4.61
C SER A 636 -8.42 6.97 3.64
N GLN A 637 -8.05 5.75 4.05
CA GLN A 637 -8.17 4.54 3.23
C GLN A 637 -9.59 3.95 3.30
N PHE A 638 -10.38 4.24 4.34
CA PHE A 638 -11.69 3.60 4.52
C PHE A 638 -12.76 4.04 3.52
N ALA A 639 -12.53 5.12 2.77
CA ALA A 639 -13.38 5.46 1.62
C ALA A 639 -13.39 4.31 0.59
N GLN A 640 -12.21 3.75 0.28
CA GLN A 640 -12.05 2.63 -0.63
C GLN A 640 -12.74 1.36 -0.09
N LEU A 641 -12.51 1.06 1.20
CA LEU A 641 -13.16 -0.11 1.81
C LEU A 641 -14.68 0.07 1.85
N SER A 642 -15.21 1.29 2.04
CA SER A 642 -16.66 1.55 2.06
C SER A 642 -17.32 1.43 0.69
N SER A 643 -16.60 1.77 -0.40
CA SER A 643 -17.15 1.77 -1.76
C SER A 643 -17.12 0.42 -2.45
N VAL A 644 -16.30 -0.53 -1.98
CA VAL A 644 -16.08 -1.81 -2.67
C VAL A 644 -17.26 -2.79 -2.56
N GLY A 645 -18.15 -2.60 -1.58
CA GLY A 645 -19.27 -3.51 -1.29
C GLY A 645 -20.14 -3.88 -2.50
N PRO A 646 -20.64 -2.91 -3.28
CA PRO A 646 -21.39 -3.14 -4.52
C PRO A 646 -20.59 -3.93 -5.57
N SER A 647 -19.32 -3.60 -5.79
CA SER A 647 -18.44 -4.31 -6.73
C SER A 647 -18.29 -5.78 -6.34
N VAL A 648 -18.01 -6.08 -5.07
CA VAL A 648 -17.90 -7.45 -4.56
C VAL A 648 -19.20 -8.22 -4.73
N THR A 649 -20.32 -7.61 -4.36
CA THR A 649 -21.64 -8.25 -4.49
C THR A 649 -21.99 -8.51 -5.96
N ALA A 650 -21.60 -7.63 -6.88
CA ALA A 650 -21.77 -7.83 -8.31
C ALA A 650 -20.92 -8.99 -8.84
N GLU A 651 -19.65 -9.10 -8.46
CA GLU A 651 -18.79 -10.22 -8.87
C GLU A 651 -19.26 -11.55 -8.28
N ILE A 652 -19.68 -11.57 -7.01
CA ILE A 652 -20.26 -12.76 -6.37
C ILE A 652 -21.48 -13.27 -7.17
N ARG A 653 -22.36 -12.38 -7.63
CA ARG A 653 -23.53 -12.76 -8.43
C ARG A 653 -23.19 -13.43 -9.77
N LYS A 654 -21.98 -13.21 -10.30
CA LYS A 654 -21.52 -13.85 -11.56
C LYS A 654 -21.06 -15.29 -11.38
N ILE A 655 -20.79 -15.71 -10.14
CA ILE A 655 -20.40 -17.09 -9.82
C ILE A 655 -21.54 -18.01 -10.24
N GLN A 656 -21.28 -18.94 -11.16
CA GLN A 656 -22.30 -19.82 -11.72
C GLN A 656 -22.74 -20.91 -10.74
N ASN A 657 -21.79 -21.47 -9.99
CA ASN A 657 -22.03 -22.49 -8.98
C ASN A 657 -22.77 -21.88 -7.76
N PRO A 658 -23.99 -22.31 -7.44
CA PRO A 658 -24.77 -21.76 -6.32
C PRO A 658 -24.16 -21.98 -4.93
N ASP A 659 -23.53 -23.13 -4.68
CA ASP A 659 -22.93 -23.46 -3.38
C ASP A 659 -21.66 -22.66 -3.13
N GLU A 660 -20.84 -22.49 -4.18
CA GLU A 660 -19.67 -21.63 -4.15
C GLU A 660 -20.07 -20.17 -3.94
N ARG A 661 -21.10 -19.69 -4.66
CA ARG A 661 -21.67 -18.36 -4.46
C ARG A 661 -22.05 -18.14 -2.99
N LYS A 662 -22.81 -19.05 -2.38
CA LYS A 662 -23.22 -18.98 -0.96
C LYS A 662 -22.04 -18.98 0.00
N LYS A 663 -21.00 -19.78 -0.28
CA LYS A 663 -19.77 -19.82 0.52
C LYS A 663 -19.08 -18.46 0.50
N VAL A 664 -18.89 -17.88 -0.69
CA VAL A 664 -18.21 -16.58 -0.86
C VAL A 664 -19.05 -15.44 -0.26
N GLU A 665 -20.38 -15.48 -0.39
CA GLU A 665 -21.31 -14.55 0.27
C GLU A 665 -21.17 -14.59 1.80
N LYS A 666 -21.12 -15.79 2.39
CA LYS A 666 -20.95 -15.98 3.84
C LYS A 666 -19.60 -15.47 4.31
N GLN A 667 -18.55 -15.68 3.53
CA GLN A 667 -17.20 -15.18 3.81
C GLN A 667 -17.13 -13.66 3.76
N TRP A 668 -17.82 -13.05 2.78
CA TRP A 668 -17.92 -11.60 2.68
C TRP A 668 -18.72 -10.98 3.83
N GLY A 669 -19.83 -11.61 4.22
CA GLY A 669 -20.67 -11.19 5.35
C GLY A 669 -21.32 -9.81 5.18
N ASP A 670 -21.78 -9.21 6.28
CA ASP A 670 -22.41 -7.89 6.26
C ASP A 670 -21.37 -6.77 6.27
N HIS A 671 -20.88 -6.47 5.06
CA HIS A 671 -19.89 -5.43 4.86
C HIS A 671 -20.35 -4.04 5.33
N LYS A 672 -21.62 -3.68 5.16
CA LYS A 672 -22.15 -2.37 5.58
C LYS A 672 -22.13 -2.23 7.11
N SER A 673 -22.54 -3.28 7.82
CA SER A 673 -22.47 -3.34 9.28
C SER A 673 -21.03 -3.23 9.77
N ASP A 674 -20.10 -3.95 9.12
CA ASP A 674 -18.68 -3.93 9.50
C ASP A 674 -18.04 -2.55 9.30
N ILE A 675 -18.30 -1.87 8.18
CA ILE A 675 -17.88 -0.48 7.96
C ILE A 675 -18.47 0.46 9.01
N SER A 676 -19.74 0.28 9.37
CA SER A 676 -20.41 1.11 10.38
C SER A 676 -19.75 0.96 11.77
N LYS A 677 -19.34 -0.26 12.16
CA LYS A 677 -18.61 -0.51 13.42
C LYS A 677 -17.23 0.18 13.42
N ILE A 678 -16.51 0.13 12.30
CA ILE A 678 -15.21 0.81 12.14
C ILE A 678 -15.40 2.33 12.28
N GLN A 679 -16.36 2.91 11.55
CA GLN A 679 -16.67 4.35 11.60
C GLN A 679 -17.10 4.81 13.01
N LYS A 680 -17.88 3.98 13.71
CA LYS A 680 -18.27 4.24 15.09
C LYS A 680 -17.05 4.27 16.03
N SER A 681 -16.16 3.29 15.91
CA SER A 681 -14.94 3.21 16.70
C SER A 681 -14.01 4.41 16.44
N LEU A 682 -13.83 4.80 15.18
CA LEU A 682 -13.11 6.03 14.79
C LEU A 682 -13.70 7.29 15.43
N SER A 683 -15.02 7.40 15.45
CA SER A 683 -15.71 8.54 16.06
C SER A 683 -15.47 8.58 17.58
N ASP A 684 -15.51 7.42 18.23
CA ASP A 684 -15.23 7.31 19.66
C ASP A 684 -13.75 7.67 19.97
N ILE A 685 -12.81 7.27 19.11
CA ILE A 685 -11.37 7.63 19.21
C ILE A 685 -11.17 9.15 19.08
N LYS A 686 -11.83 9.80 18.11
CA LYS A 686 -11.77 11.28 17.97
C LYS A 686 -12.34 11.99 19.20
N SER A 687 -13.42 11.45 19.77
CA SER A 687 -13.99 11.95 21.03
C SER A 687 -13.02 11.80 22.20
N PHE A 688 -12.33 10.66 22.29
CA PHE A 688 -11.27 10.42 23.26
C PHE A 688 -10.13 11.45 23.13
N ASP A 689 -9.62 11.66 21.92
CA ASP A 689 -8.53 12.61 21.63
C ASP A 689 -8.84 14.04 22.09
N SER A 690 -10.08 14.50 21.88
CA SER A 690 -10.51 15.84 22.27
C SER A 690 -10.44 16.09 23.79
N LYS A 691 -10.42 15.02 24.60
CA LYS A 691 -10.49 15.07 26.07
C LYS A 691 -9.16 14.82 26.77
N ILE A 692 -8.07 14.59 26.02
CA ILE A 692 -6.75 14.33 26.62
C ILE A 692 -6.25 15.60 27.30
N PRO A 693 -5.97 15.61 28.62
CA PRO A 693 -5.41 16.76 29.33
C PRO A 693 -3.89 16.89 29.13
N ALA A 694 -3.32 18.05 29.47
CA ALA A 694 -1.88 18.15 29.65
C ALA A 694 -1.51 17.45 30.98
N SER A 695 -0.75 16.36 30.91
CA SER A 695 -0.33 15.60 32.10
C SER A 695 1.10 15.97 32.48
N ASN A 696 1.34 16.22 33.77
CA ASN A 696 2.64 16.63 34.29
C ASN A 696 3.36 15.50 35.07
N THR A 697 2.64 14.45 35.47
CA THR A 697 3.21 13.30 36.18
C THR A 697 2.83 11.98 35.50
N ILE A 698 3.58 10.91 35.81
CA ILE A 698 3.27 9.56 35.30
C ILE A 698 1.87 9.12 35.74
N GLY A 699 1.52 9.32 37.02
CA GLY A 699 0.21 8.95 37.57
C GLY A 699 -0.98 9.56 36.80
N GLN A 700 -0.87 10.83 36.40
CA GLN A 700 -1.92 11.53 35.65
C GLN A 700 -2.19 10.94 34.26
N LEU A 701 -1.21 10.27 33.64
CA LEU A 701 -1.38 9.64 32.34
C LEU A 701 -2.44 8.53 32.37
N GLY A 702 -2.47 7.75 33.47
CA GLY A 702 -3.41 6.64 33.65
C GLY A 702 -4.89 7.07 33.70
N ASN A 703 -5.17 8.29 34.18
CA ASN A 703 -6.53 8.83 34.26
C ASN A 703 -7.21 8.92 32.89
N SER A 704 -6.45 9.29 31.87
CA SER A 704 -6.99 9.42 30.51
C SER A 704 -7.23 8.04 29.90
N LEU A 705 -6.34 7.07 30.14
CA LEU A 705 -6.46 5.70 29.62
C LEU A 705 -7.70 4.97 30.12
N LYS A 706 -8.23 5.33 31.30
CA LYS A 706 -9.53 4.84 31.78
C LYS A 706 -10.66 5.06 30.77
N ASN A 707 -10.62 6.15 30.01
CA ASN A 707 -11.67 6.50 29.05
C ASN A 707 -11.66 5.63 27.79
N LEU A 708 -10.63 4.81 27.57
CA LEU A 708 -10.61 3.82 26.47
C LEU A 708 -11.78 2.83 26.55
N VAL A 709 -12.38 2.64 27.74
CA VAL A 709 -13.61 1.85 27.93
C VAL A 709 -14.80 2.35 27.10
N SER A 710 -14.77 3.61 26.67
CA SER A 710 -15.84 4.25 25.90
C SER A 710 -15.71 4.02 24.39
N ILE A 711 -14.59 3.44 23.93
CA ILE A 711 -14.38 3.13 22.51
C ILE A 711 -15.11 1.82 22.18
N SER A 712 -16.01 1.89 21.21
CA SER A 712 -16.70 0.71 20.70
C SER A 712 -15.70 -0.27 20.03
N SER A 713 -15.94 -1.59 20.14
CA SER A 713 -15.14 -2.57 19.39
C SER A 713 -15.52 -2.59 17.90
N ALA A 714 -14.52 -2.61 17.02
CA ALA A 714 -14.69 -2.79 15.56
C ALA A 714 -14.34 -4.22 15.13
N LYS A 715 -14.86 -5.22 15.85
CA LYS A 715 -14.56 -6.63 15.56
C LYS A 715 -15.20 -7.04 14.23
N ILE A 716 -14.36 -7.29 13.24
CA ILE A 716 -14.72 -7.77 11.90
C ILE A 716 -13.95 -9.05 11.58
N ASN A 717 -14.54 -9.94 10.78
CA ASN A 717 -13.87 -11.17 10.36
C ASN A 717 -13.00 -10.91 9.12
N VAL A 718 -11.87 -10.23 9.32
CA VAL A 718 -10.95 -9.84 8.25
C VAL A 718 -10.52 -11.06 7.44
N LYS A 719 -10.12 -12.14 8.11
CA LYS A 719 -9.61 -13.36 7.47
C LYS A 719 -10.59 -13.98 6.48
N GLU A 720 -11.87 -14.13 6.85
CA GLU A 720 -12.86 -14.67 5.91
C GLU A 720 -13.20 -13.68 4.78
N LYS A 721 -13.25 -12.37 5.06
CA LYS A 721 -13.44 -11.37 3.99
C LYS A 721 -12.30 -11.37 2.98
N SER A 722 -11.06 -11.44 3.45
CA SER A 722 -9.88 -11.51 2.59
C SER A 722 -9.94 -12.75 1.67
N LYS A 723 -10.36 -13.91 2.19
CA LYS A 723 -10.59 -15.12 1.37
C LYS A 723 -11.61 -14.90 0.26
N SER A 724 -12.72 -14.20 0.57
CA SER A 724 -13.72 -13.86 -0.43
C SER A 724 -13.13 -12.97 -1.54
N LEU A 725 -12.34 -11.95 -1.20
CA LEU A 725 -11.69 -11.10 -2.18
C LEU A 725 -10.65 -11.85 -3.01
N GLU A 726 -9.80 -12.65 -2.37
CA GLU A 726 -8.77 -13.46 -3.04
C GLU A 726 -9.40 -14.42 -4.06
N PHE A 727 -10.50 -15.07 -3.67
CA PHE A 727 -11.26 -15.94 -4.56
C PHE A 727 -11.79 -15.18 -5.78
N LEU A 728 -12.35 -13.99 -5.61
CA LEU A 728 -12.84 -13.18 -6.73
C LEU A 728 -11.69 -12.68 -7.62
N ILE A 729 -10.57 -12.26 -7.03
CA ILE A 729 -9.37 -11.79 -7.73
C ILE A 729 -8.75 -12.88 -8.61
N SER A 730 -8.87 -14.15 -8.21
CA SER A 730 -8.35 -15.29 -8.98
C SER A 730 -9.21 -15.68 -10.19
N HIS A 731 -10.35 -15.03 -10.43
CA HIS A 731 -11.15 -15.31 -11.63
C HIS A 731 -10.51 -14.72 -12.88
N ASP A 732 -10.31 -15.53 -13.91
CA ASP A 732 -9.64 -15.10 -15.16
C ASP A 732 -10.42 -14.03 -15.95
N LYS A 733 -11.74 -13.94 -15.74
CA LYS A 733 -12.65 -13.04 -16.46
C LYS A 733 -13.09 -11.82 -15.66
N ILE A 734 -12.44 -11.53 -14.53
CA ILE A 734 -12.76 -10.34 -13.74
C ILE A 734 -12.36 -9.06 -14.49
N ASP A 735 -13.20 -8.03 -14.41
CA ASP A 735 -12.88 -6.73 -15.00
C ASP A 735 -11.60 -6.16 -14.36
N PRO A 736 -10.59 -5.70 -15.13
CA PRO A 736 -9.32 -5.24 -14.58
C PRO A 736 -9.44 -4.06 -13.60
N LYS A 737 -10.44 -3.18 -13.77
CA LYS A 737 -10.69 -2.07 -12.85
C LYS A 737 -11.26 -2.59 -11.54
N VAL A 738 -12.22 -3.51 -11.60
CA VAL A 738 -12.77 -4.19 -10.40
C VAL A 738 -11.68 -4.97 -9.69
N LYS A 739 -10.84 -5.72 -10.42
CA LYS A 739 -9.70 -6.45 -9.85
C LYS A 739 -8.78 -5.54 -9.04
N SER A 740 -8.38 -4.40 -9.62
CA SER A 740 -7.56 -3.41 -8.92
C SER A 740 -8.24 -2.86 -7.67
N GLU A 741 -9.56 -2.64 -7.71
CA GLU A 741 -10.36 -2.18 -6.57
C GLU A 741 -10.39 -3.22 -5.43
N LEU A 742 -10.55 -4.51 -5.78
CA LEU A 742 -10.52 -5.61 -4.82
C LEU A 742 -9.13 -5.79 -4.23
N GLU A 743 -8.07 -5.70 -5.04
CA GLU A 743 -6.67 -5.79 -4.60
C GLU A 743 -6.29 -4.66 -3.63
N GLU A 744 -6.77 -3.44 -3.87
CA GLU A 744 -6.56 -2.31 -2.96
C GLU A 744 -7.30 -2.52 -1.63
N SER A 745 -8.55 -2.98 -1.71
CA SER A 745 -9.36 -3.29 -0.52
C SER A 745 -8.78 -4.44 0.30
N LEU A 746 -8.21 -5.44 -0.36
CA LEU A 746 -7.51 -6.57 0.28
C LEU A 746 -6.29 -6.08 1.09
N LYS A 747 -5.51 -5.13 0.56
CA LYS A 747 -4.38 -4.55 1.31
C LYS A 747 -4.83 -3.81 2.57
N ILE A 748 -5.93 -3.05 2.49
CA ILE A 748 -6.51 -2.35 3.65
C ILE A 748 -6.99 -3.36 4.70
N LEU A 749 -7.63 -4.45 4.26
CA LEU A 749 -8.03 -5.55 5.16
C LEU A 749 -6.81 -6.18 5.84
N GLU A 750 -5.74 -6.49 5.10
CA GLU A 750 -4.50 -7.02 5.68
C GLU A 750 -3.87 -6.07 6.71
N GLU A 751 -3.89 -4.75 6.47
CA GLU A 751 -3.43 -3.76 7.47
C GLU A 751 -4.34 -3.75 8.71
N LEU A 752 -5.67 -3.83 8.54
CA LEU A 752 -6.63 -3.93 9.64
C LEU A 752 -6.44 -5.21 10.46
N GLU A 753 -6.05 -6.32 9.83
CA GLU A 753 -5.76 -7.58 10.52
C GLU A 753 -4.60 -7.44 11.52
N THR A 754 -3.73 -6.43 11.37
CA THR A 754 -2.62 -6.21 12.31
C THR A 754 -3.04 -5.56 13.63
N LEU A 755 -4.28 -5.07 13.74
CA LEU A 755 -4.78 -4.31 14.88
C LEU A 755 -5.70 -5.15 15.76
N ASP A 756 -5.52 -5.07 17.08
CA ASP A 756 -6.54 -5.55 18.03
C ASP A 756 -7.58 -4.44 18.28
N LEU A 757 -8.72 -4.58 17.61
CA LEU A 757 -9.87 -3.67 17.67
C LEU A 757 -10.96 -4.13 18.65
N ASP A 758 -10.69 -5.14 19.49
CA ASP A 758 -11.61 -5.60 20.53
C ASP A 758 -11.37 -4.90 21.88
N PHE A 759 -11.54 -3.58 21.88
CA PHE A 759 -11.41 -2.73 23.10
C PHE A 759 -12.26 -3.25 24.27
N SER A 760 -13.41 -3.85 23.97
CA SER A 760 -14.31 -4.41 24.98
C SER A 760 -13.71 -5.54 25.81
N SER A 761 -12.70 -6.24 25.28
CA SER A 761 -12.03 -7.34 25.96
C SER A 761 -11.04 -6.88 27.05
N HIS A 762 -10.67 -5.59 27.05
CA HIS A 762 -9.63 -5.01 27.92
C HIS A 762 -10.16 -4.01 28.97
N LYS A 763 -11.48 -4.02 29.22
CA LYS A 763 -12.15 -3.06 30.12
C LYS A 763 -11.54 -3.02 31.52
N THR A 764 -11.20 -4.17 32.07
CA THR A 764 -10.62 -4.28 33.42
C THR A 764 -9.27 -3.58 33.50
N GLN A 765 -8.43 -3.70 32.46
CA GLN A 765 -7.14 -3.03 32.37
C GLN A 765 -7.34 -1.51 32.29
N PHE A 766 -8.26 -1.04 31.45
CA PHE A 766 -8.54 0.40 31.35
C PHE A 766 -9.03 0.98 32.69
N GLN A 767 -9.94 0.29 33.38
CA GLN A 767 -10.47 0.72 34.67
C GLN A 767 -9.39 0.80 35.76
N ASN A 768 -8.41 -0.11 35.72
CA ASN A 768 -7.32 -0.17 36.69
C ASN A 768 -6.09 0.69 36.31
N ALA A 769 -6.05 1.25 35.08
CA ALA A 769 -4.93 2.05 34.60
C ALA A 769 -4.55 3.21 35.55
N PRO A 770 -5.48 4.01 36.11
CA PRO A 770 -5.12 5.07 37.06
C PRO A 770 -4.32 4.55 38.27
N ASN A 771 -4.78 3.46 38.88
CA ASN A 771 -4.13 2.89 40.06
C ASN A 771 -2.75 2.34 39.73
N ALA A 772 -2.62 1.65 38.59
CA ALA A 772 -1.35 1.08 38.17
C ALA A 772 -0.29 2.14 37.83
N PHE A 773 -0.69 3.21 37.12
CA PHE A 773 0.20 4.32 36.82
C PHE A 773 0.63 5.10 38.08
N ASN A 774 -0.25 5.26 39.07
CA ASN A 774 0.10 5.87 40.35
C ASN A 774 1.07 4.99 41.14
N ALA A 775 0.79 3.69 41.28
CA ALA A 775 1.68 2.76 41.97
C ALA A 775 3.08 2.74 41.33
N PHE A 776 3.14 2.77 40.00
CA PHE A 776 4.40 2.85 39.27
C PHE A 776 5.11 4.20 39.44
N HIS A 777 4.37 5.32 39.44
CA HIS A 777 4.92 6.64 39.70
C HIS A 777 5.58 6.72 41.07
N ASP A 778 4.89 6.28 42.12
CA ASP A 778 5.36 6.33 43.50
C ASP A 778 6.61 5.45 43.69
N PHE A 779 6.59 4.23 43.15
CA PHE A 779 7.75 3.34 43.15
C PHE A 779 8.95 3.97 42.43
N LEU A 780 8.75 4.43 41.19
CA LEU A 780 9.86 4.91 40.35
C LEU A 780 10.49 6.17 40.95
N LYS A 781 9.67 7.08 41.50
CA LYS A 781 10.15 8.27 42.19
C LYS A 781 11.02 7.89 43.39
N ASN A 782 10.53 7.01 44.27
CA ASN A 782 11.28 6.55 45.44
C ASN A 782 12.60 5.88 45.05
N PHE A 783 12.58 5.01 44.04
CA PHE A 783 13.79 4.33 43.53
C PHE A 783 14.86 5.33 43.03
N LEU A 784 14.45 6.38 42.32
CA LEU A 784 15.35 7.41 41.79
C LEU A 784 15.87 8.35 42.90
N GLU A 785 15.14 8.53 43.99
CA GLU A 785 15.56 9.35 45.13
C GLU A 785 16.58 8.64 46.06
N MET A 786 16.67 7.31 46.02
CA MET A 786 17.64 6.52 46.79
C MET A 786 19.10 6.80 46.38
N ASP A 787 20.00 6.83 47.37
CA ASP A 787 21.45 6.97 47.17
C ASP A 787 22.09 5.59 46.92
N HIS A 788 22.31 5.27 45.65
CA HIS A 788 22.93 4.02 45.20
C HIS A 788 24.48 4.09 45.14
N SER A 789 25.11 5.15 45.68
CA SER A 789 26.55 5.43 45.49
C SER A 789 27.49 4.93 46.60
N LYS A 790 27.00 4.28 47.66
CA LYS A 790 27.75 4.12 48.92
C LYS A 790 28.34 2.74 49.28
N LYS A 791 28.36 1.73 48.42
CA LYS A 791 28.81 0.37 48.86
C LYS A 791 29.70 -0.48 47.94
N ASP A 792 30.19 0.03 46.82
CA ASP A 792 31.01 -0.75 45.88
C ASP A 792 32.53 -0.45 45.90
N GLU A 793 33.07 0.13 46.98
CA GLU A 793 34.53 0.30 47.15
C GLU A 793 35.04 -0.39 48.40
N GLU A 794 35.39 -1.68 48.28
CA GLU A 794 36.47 -2.26 49.09
C GLU A 794 37.11 -3.46 48.36
N GLN A 795 38.19 -3.19 47.61
CA GLN A 795 39.37 -4.06 47.57
C GLN A 795 40.59 -3.35 46.92
N GLY A 796 41.46 -2.84 47.79
CA GLY A 796 42.92 -2.81 47.65
C GLY A 796 43.54 -1.95 46.54
N MET A 797 44.18 -0.83 46.89
CA MET A 797 45.61 -0.81 47.23
C MET A 797 46.10 0.65 47.44
N THR A 798 46.97 0.80 48.42
CA THR A 798 47.46 2.03 49.06
C THR A 798 48.46 2.83 48.20
N MET A 799 48.31 4.16 48.24
CA MET A 799 49.39 5.18 48.30
C MET A 799 50.51 5.18 47.24
N THR A 800 50.27 5.66 46.00
CA THR A 800 51.31 6.35 45.18
C THR A 800 50.75 7.17 43.99
N ILE A 801 49.81 8.12 44.14
CA ILE A 801 49.33 8.93 42.99
C ILE A 801 49.07 10.40 43.37
N ILE A 802 50.13 11.16 43.62
CA ILE A 802 50.05 12.64 43.61
C ILE A 802 51.03 13.25 42.59
N PHE A 803 52.09 12.54 42.19
CA PHE A 803 52.99 13.01 41.12
C PHE A 803 52.65 12.48 39.71
N ILE A 804 51.74 11.51 39.57
CA ILE A 804 51.32 10.97 38.27
C ILE A 804 50.06 11.69 37.73
N SER A 805 49.33 12.43 38.57
CA SER A 805 48.02 13.02 38.26
C SER A 805 48.06 14.09 37.17
N VAL A 806 49.12 14.90 37.11
CA VAL A 806 49.27 15.93 36.06
C VAL A 806 49.72 15.31 34.73
N GLY A 807 50.56 14.26 34.78
CA GLY A 807 50.94 13.48 33.60
C GLY A 807 49.78 12.65 33.04
N ILE A 808 48.93 12.08 33.90
CA ILE A 808 47.73 11.31 33.54
C ILE A 808 46.63 12.20 32.99
N ILE A 809 46.41 13.42 33.49
CA ILE A 809 45.40 14.32 32.92
C ILE A 809 45.82 14.80 31.52
N LEU A 810 47.11 15.06 31.29
CA LEU A 810 47.66 15.33 29.95
C LEU A 810 47.60 14.10 29.06
N LEU A 811 47.94 12.91 29.57
CA LEU A 811 47.83 11.64 28.82
C LEU A 811 46.39 11.23 28.53
N LEU A 812 45.43 11.47 29.43
CA LEU A 812 44.00 11.19 29.26
C LEU A 812 43.32 12.24 28.39
N GLY A 813 43.75 13.50 28.43
CA GLY A 813 43.34 14.52 27.46
C GLY A 813 43.86 14.20 26.05
N ILE A 814 45.11 13.74 25.95
CA ILE A 814 45.68 13.23 24.70
C ILE A 814 45.01 11.92 24.30
N LEU A 815 44.69 10.98 25.22
CA LEU A 815 44.01 9.73 24.89
C LEU A 815 42.55 9.98 24.47
N ALA A 816 41.81 10.85 25.16
CA ALA A 816 40.45 11.22 24.81
C ALA A 816 40.41 12.01 23.50
N GLY A 817 41.37 12.92 23.29
CA GLY A 817 41.59 13.58 22.01
C GLY A 817 41.98 12.60 20.90
N SER A 818 42.81 11.61 21.21
CA SER A 818 43.26 10.56 20.27
C SER A 818 42.18 9.54 19.99
N ILE A 819 41.32 9.20 20.95
CA ILE A 819 40.17 8.30 20.82
C ILE A 819 39.06 9.02 20.06
N THR A 820 38.80 10.30 20.34
CA THR A 820 37.84 11.12 19.58
C THR A 820 38.34 11.34 18.15
N TYR A 821 39.64 11.63 17.96
CA TYR A 821 40.30 11.69 16.66
C TYR A 821 40.29 10.33 15.97
N TYR A 822 40.57 9.23 16.68
CA TYR A 822 40.55 7.86 16.15
C TYR A 822 39.14 7.44 15.79
N LEU A 823 38.10 7.78 16.55
CA LEU A 823 36.71 7.48 16.23
C LEU A 823 36.21 8.34 15.06
N LEU A 824 36.57 9.62 14.98
CA LEU A 824 36.28 10.48 13.83
C LEU A 824 37.01 9.99 12.58
N VAL A 825 38.30 9.65 12.68
CA VAL A 825 39.11 9.11 11.58
C VAL A 825 38.67 7.69 11.22
N TYR A 826 38.30 6.84 12.17
CA TYR A 826 37.81 5.47 11.96
C TYR A 826 36.43 5.48 11.29
N LYS A 827 35.51 6.34 11.75
CA LYS A 827 34.18 6.52 11.14
C LYS A 827 34.30 7.09 9.72
N VAL A 828 35.14 8.11 9.53
CA VAL A 828 35.46 8.64 8.19
C VAL A 828 36.13 7.57 7.32
N ASN A 829 37.05 6.75 7.85
CA ASN A 829 37.72 5.69 7.10
C ASN A 829 36.80 4.51 6.78
N LYS A 830 35.84 4.17 7.64
CA LYS A 830 34.86 3.10 7.40
C LYS A 830 33.84 3.52 6.34
N ILE A 831 33.30 4.74 6.42
CA ILE A 831 32.43 5.29 5.38
C ILE A 831 33.21 5.43 4.08
N LYS A 832 34.44 5.95 4.14
CA LYS A 832 35.35 6.01 2.98
C LYS A 832 35.57 4.64 2.35
N LYS A 833 35.77 3.58 3.15
CA LYS A 833 35.88 2.20 2.65
C LYS A 833 34.60 1.71 1.99
N ALA A 834 33.45 1.88 2.64
CA ALA A 834 32.17 1.46 2.07
C ALA A 834 31.81 2.23 0.79
N VAL A 835 32.19 3.51 0.71
CA VAL A 835 32.07 4.33 -0.51
C VAL A 835 33.02 3.87 -1.61
N MET A 836 34.26 3.49 -1.26
CA MET A 836 35.17 2.85 -2.22
C MET A 836 34.60 1.52 -2.74
N ASP A 837 33.95 0.74 -1.87
CA ASP A 837 33.28 -0.51 -2.26
C ASP A 837 32.11 -0.22 -3.22
N PHE A 838 31.27 0.78 -2.94
CA PHE A 838 30.22 1.23 -3.86
C PHE A 838 30.78 1.64 -5.22
N ILE A 839 31.85 2.45 -5.24
CA ILE A 839 32.52 2.87 -6.49
C ILE A 839 33.04 1.63 -7.23
N LYS A 840 33.66 0.69 -6.51
CA LYS A 840 34.23 -0.54 -7.09
C LYS A 840 33.15 -1.44 -7.70
N GLU A 841 32.03 -1.64 -7.01
CA GLU A 841 30.92 -2.48 -7.46
C GLU A 841 30.16 -1.92 -8.67
N ASN A 842 30.23 -0.60 -8.87
CA ASN A 842 29.55 0.10 -9.95
C ASN A 842 30.51 0.62 -11.04
N ARG A 843 31.78 0.19 -11.04
CA ARG A 843 32.73 0.54 -12.10
C ARG A 843 32.21 0.12 -13.48
N LEU A 844 32.43 0.97 -14.47
CA LEU A 844 32.22 0.65 -15.87
C LEU A 844 33.42 -0.16 -16.39
N ILE A 845 33.15 -1.30 -17.00
CA ILE A 845 34.21 -2.21 -17.48
C ILE A 845 34.71 -1.78 -18.87
N ASN A 846 33.79 -1.67 -19.83
CA ASN A 846 34.07 -1.19 -21.18
C ASN A 846 32.78 -0.60 -21.80
N LYS A 847 32.94 0.14 -22.89
CA LYS A 847 31.82 0.83 -23.56
C LYS A 847 30.66 -0.08 -23.99
N LYS A 848 30.94 -1.32 -24.40
CA LYS A 848 29.89 -2.26 -24.85
C LYS A 848 29.06 -2.76 -23.66
N GLU A 849 29.73 -3.17 -22.60
CA GLU A 849 29.08 -3.70 -21.40
C GLU A 849 28.35 -2.60 -20.61
N ALA A 850 28.98 -1.43 -20.46
CA ALA A 850 28.35 -0.28 -19.80
C ALA A 850 27.05 0.13 -20.50
N LYS A 851 27.09 0.19 -21.83
CA LYS A 851 25.91 0.45 -22.67
C LYS A 851 24.82 -0.59 -22.44
N GLU A 852 25.14 -1.88 -22.52
CA GLU A 852 24.16 -2.96 -22.37
C GLU A 852 23.54 -2.97 -20.97
N ARG A 853 24.37 -2.90 -19.92
CA ARG A 853 23.91 -2.91 -18.52
C ARG A 853 22.97 -1.76 -18.22
N HIS A 854 23.31 -0.55 -18.66
CA HIS A 854 22.47 0.63 -18.43
C HIS A 854 21.22 0.65 -19.32
N ASN A 855 21.30 0.10 -20.54
CA ASN A 855 20.12 -0.09 -21.37
C ASN A 855 19.12 -1.07 -20.73
N GLN A 856 19.60 -2.22 -20.25
CA GLN A 856 18.76 -3.18 -19.50
C GLN A 856 18.17 -2.58 -18.23
N GLY A 857 18.94 -1.78 -17.50
CA GLY A 857 18.46 -1.05 -16.33
C GLY A 857 17.30 -0.11 -16.68
N VAL A 858 17.45 0.70 -17.73
CA VAL A 858 16.38 1.60 -18.22
C VAL A 858 15.16 0.82 -18.73
N LEU A 859 15.35 -0.30 -19.44
CA LEU A 859 14.24 -1.14 -19.92
C LEU A 859 13.38 -1.68 -18.76
N LYS A 860 13.99 -2.01 -17.63
CA LYS A 860 13.25 -2.44 -16.41
C LYS A 860 12.38 -1.34 -15.81
N LEU A 861 12.65 -0.06 -16.12
CA LEU A 861 11.88 1.09 -15.64
C LEU A 861 10.68 1.43 -16.55
N ILE A 862 10.55 0.77 -17.72
CA ILE A 862 9.45 1.02 -18.66
C ILE A 862 8.07 0.77 -18.02
N GLY A 863 7.96 -0.25 -17.16
CA GLY A 863 6.70 -0.56 -16.47
C GLY A 863 6.15 0.61 -15.65
N ILE A 864 7.03 1.38 -14.99
CA ILE A 864 6.65 2.59 -14.23
C ILE A 864 6.13 3.68 -15.17
N ARG A 865 6.79 3.86 -16.32
CA ARG A 865 6.36 4.82 -17.35
C ARG A 865 5.02 4.44 -17.98
N ILE A 866 4.77 3.16 -18.23
CA ILE A 866 3.48 2.65 -18.75
C ILE A 866 2.37 2.87 -17.71
N THR A 867 2.60 2.44 -16.47
CA THR A 867 1.66 2.63 -15.36
C THR A 867 1.30 4.11 -15.17
N GLY A 868 2.29 4.99 -15.23
CA GLY A 868 2.07 6.43 -15.13
C GLY A 868 1.24 7.00 -16.29
N LYS A 869 1.45 6.51 -17.52
CA LYS A 869 0.63 6.89 -18.68
C LYS A 869 -0.82 6.41 -18.52
N GLU A 870 -1.04 5.18 -18.10
CA GLU A 870 -2.39 4.63 -17.88
C GLU A 870 -3.15 5.38 -16.78
N LYS A 871 -2.51 5.64 -15.63
CA LYS A 871 -3.10 6.44 -14.55
C LYS A 871 -3.43 7.86 -15.01
N ARG A 872 -2.54 8.50 -15.79
CA ARG A 872 -2.81 9.80 -16.40
C ARG A 872 -4.07 9.79 -17.28
N TYR A 873 -4.25 8.76 -18.11
CA TYR A 873 -5.45 8.63 -18.95
C TYR A 873 -6.75 8.52 -18.13
N LYS A 874 -6.67 7.98 -16.90
CA LYS A 874 -7.82 7.83 -16.00
C LYS A 874 -8.12 9.09 -15.16
N LEU A 875 -7.09 9.84 -14.75
CA LEU A 875 -7.21 10.89 -13.72
C LEU A 875 -7.26 12.33 -14.26
N ILE A 876 -6.81 12.59 -15.50
CA ILE A 876 -6.83 13.95 -16.09
C ILE A 876 -8.01 14.09 -17.08
N PRO A 877 -8.87 15.13 -16.99
CA PRO A 877 -10.03 15.34 -17.89
C PRO A 877 -9.69 15.34 -19.39
N LYS A 878 -10.60 14.81 -20.23
CA LYS A 878 -10.39 14.60 -21.69
C LYS A 878 -10.02 15.87 -22.46
N ASN A 879 -10.58 17.02 -22.10
CA ASN A 879 -10.27 18.34 -22.67
C ASN A 879 -8.85 18.84 -22.34
N LYS A 880 -8.12 18.14 -21.46
CA LYS A 880 -6.75 18.44 -21.05
C LYS A 880 -5.75 17.36 -21.45
N LYS A 881 -6.19 16.33 -22.19
CA LYS A 881 -5.35 15.18 -22.59
C LYS A 881 -4.40 15.47 -23.76
N THR A 882 -4.50 16.63 -24.42
CA THR A 882 -3.74 16.92 -25.64
C THR A 882 -2.41 17.65 -25.46
N TRP A 883 -1.98 18.00 -24.24
CA TRP A 883 -0.90 19.00 -24.12
C TRP A 883 0.21 18.80 -23.08
N LEU A 884 0.21 17.72 -22.30
CA LEU A 884 1.36 17.33 -21.44
C LEU A 884 2.03 16.10 -22.08
N SER A 885 3.34 16.08 -22.35
CA SER A 885 3.95 14.90 -23.01
C SER A 885 4.25 13.77 -21.99
N ALA A 886 4.57 14.13 -20.74
CA ALA A 886 5.01 13.23 -19.69
C ALA A 886 3.93 12.93 -18.63
N PRO A 887 3.88 11.71 -18.08
CA PRO A 887 2.98 11.36 -16.96
C PRO A 887 3.36 12.09 -15.66
N LEU A 888 2.36 12.49 -14.86
CA LEU A 888 2.54 13.14 -13.55
C LEU A 888 2.01 12.23 -12.44
N ASN A 889 2.81 11.97 -11.41
CA ASN A 889 2.37 11.21 -10.25
C ASN A 889 1.48 12.10 -9.34
N PRO A 890 0.20 11.75 -9.11
CA PRO A 890 -0.70 12.56 -8.29
C PRO A 890 -0.30 12.64 -6.81
N ASP A 891 0.45 11.67 -6.29
CA ASP A 891 0.82 11.60 -4.87
C ASP A 891 1.97 12.56 -4.51
N THR A 892 2.79 12.89 -5.51
CA THR A 892 3.99 13.73 -5.36
C THR A 892 3.89 15.06 -6.12
N ARG A 893 2.75 15.32 -6.77
CA ARG A 893 2.50 16.59 -7.46
C ARG A 893 2.52 17.76 -6.49
N VAL A 894 2.95 18.92 -6.97
CA VAL A 894 2.81 20.17 -6.21
C VAL A 894 1.35 20.64 -6.30
N ILE A 895 0.81 21.12 -5.19
CA ILE A 895 -0.52 21.74 -5.12
C ILE A 895 -0.29 23.21 -4.78
N VAL A 896 -0.64 24.10 -5.71
CA VAL A 896 -0.51 25.55 -5.57
C VAL A 896 -1.83 26.12 -5.02
N LYS A 897 -1.76 27.13 -4.15
CA LYS A 897 -2.95 27.80 -3.62
C LYS A 897 -3.76 28.47 -4.73
N ASP A 898 -5.08 28.35 -4.63
CA ASP A 898 -6.07 29.01 -5.51
C ASP A 898 -6.00 28.60 -6.99
N GLU A 899 -5.25 27.56 -7.34
CA GLU A 899 -5.18 27.02 -8.70
C GLU A 899 -6.35 26.04 -8.93
N VAL A 900 -7.12 26.26 -9.99
CA VAL A 900 -8.24 25.37 -10.37
C VAL A 900 -7.72 24.02 -10.87
N ASP A 901 -6.48 23.97 -11.38
CA ASP A 901 -5.79 22.75 -11.83
C ASP A 901 -4.29 22.84 -11.57
N PRO A 902 -3.60 21.75 -11.17
CA PRO A 902 -2.20 21.82 -10.79
C PRO A 902 -1.26 22.00 -11.99
N TYR A 903 -0.31 22.94 -11.90
CA TYR A 903 0.85 23.00 -12.80
C TYR A 903 1.62 21.67 -12.82
N HIS A 904 2.22 21.28 -13.96
CA HIS A 904 2.92 19.98 -14.10
C HIS A 904 4.27 19.97 -13.38
N ALA A 905 4.21 19.85 -12.06
CA ALA A 905 5.36 19.88 -11.18
C ALA A 905 5.28 18.80 -10.09
N THR A 906 6.45 18.27 -9.69
CA THR A 906 6.60 17.24 -8.66
C THR A 906 7.57 17.70 -7.59
N LYS A 907 7.21 17.52 -6.33
CA LYS A 907 8.07 17.81 -5.18
C LYS A 907 8.96 16.61 -4.88
N ILE A 908 10.27 16.84 -4.75
CA ILE A 908 11.29 15.83 -4.42
C ILE A 908 12.06 16.34 -3.20
N ILE A 909 12.19 15.50 -2.16
CA ILE A 909 12.86 15.87 -0.91
C ILE A 909 14.05 14.94 -0.71
N THR A 910 15.26 15.50 -0.57
CA THR A 910 16.49 14.73 -0.29
C THR A 910 16.65 14.41 1.20
N ARG A 911 17.62 13.55 1.56
CA ARG A 911 17.92 13.19 2.96
C ARG A 911 18.32 14.38 3.82
N SER A 912 19.00 15.36 3.23
CA SER A 912 19.38 16.60 3.88
C SER A 912 18.23 17.63 3.94
N ASN A 913 16.98 17.19 3.68
CA ASN A 913 15.76 17.98 3.60
C ASN A 913 15.84 19.10 2.55
N LYS A 914 16.64 18.93 1.49
CA LYS A 914 16.60 19.84 0.35
C LYS A 914 15.38 19.51 -0.49
N VAL A 915 14.62 20.55 -0.81
CA VAL A 915 13.37 20.43 -1.55
C VAL A 915 13.64 20.91 -2.97
N TYR A 916 13.41 20.03 -3.93
CA TYR A 916 13.41 20.34 -5.35
C TYR A 916 11.98 20.26 -5.88
N VAL A 917 11.66 21.13 -6.81
CA VAL A 917 10.40 21.07 -7.58
C VAL A 917 10.78 20.83 -9.04
N ALA A 918 10.55 19.61 -9.52
CA ALA A 918 10.76 19.23 -10.90
C ALA A 918 9.54 19.67 -11.73
N ALA A 919 9.70 20.74 -12.51
CA ALA A 919 8.62 21.38 -13.25
C ALA A 919 8.79 21.24 -14.77
N GLU A 920 7.68 21.23 -15.51
CA GLU A 920 7.66 21.46 -16.95
C GLU A 920 7.95 22.94 -17.27
N ASP A 921 8.64 23.18 -18.39
CA ASP A 921 8.90 24.52 -18.91
C ASP A 921 7.58 25.22 -19.32
N PRO A 922 7.33 26.48 -18.92
CA PRO A 922 6.12 27.19 -19.31
C PRO A 922 6.03 27.44 -20.81
N TYR A 923 4.80 27.43 -21.33
CA TYR A 923 4.50 27.75 -22.72
C TYR A 923 3.89 29.15 -22.85
N GLY A 924 4.32 29.92 -23.84
CA GLY A 924 3.74 31.22 -24.18
C GLY A 924 2.73 31.10 -25.30
N ASP A 925 2.19 32.23 -25.74
CA ASP A 925 1.25 32.29 -26.85
C ASP A 925 1.87 31.69 -28.13
N SER A 926 1.41 30.51 -28.53
CA SER A 926 1.97 29.84 -29.71
C SER A 926 1.39 30.45 -31.00
N ARG A 927 2.23 30.67 -32.03
CA ARG A 927 1.80 31.09 -33.39
C ARG A 927 0.82 30.13 -34.07
N SER A 928 0.55 28.96 -33.48
CA SER A 928 -0.29 27.89 -34.03
C SER A 928 -1.65 27.74 -33.35
N GLY A 929 -1.97 28.56 -32.33
CA GLY A 929 -3.25 28.51 -31.60
C GLY A 929 -3.52 27.20 -30.85
N ARG A 930 -2.49 26.36 -30.70
CA ARG A 930 -2.62 24.97 -30.23
C ARG A 930 -2.30 24.78 -28.74
N ARG A 931 -1.52 25.66 -28.10
CA ARG A 931 -1.16 25.58 -26.67
C ARG A 931 -1.67 26.82 -25.92
N ALA A 932 -2.30 26.62 -24.76
CA ALA A 932 -2.62 27.70 -23.83
C ALA A 932 -1.34 28.22 -23.17
N ASN A 933 -1.29 29.52 -22.91
CA ASN A 933 -0.21 30.15 -22.17
C ASN A 933 -0.22 29.63 -20.72
N THR A 934 0.93 29.25 -20.18
CA THR A 934 1.07 28.71 -18.81
C THR A 934 2.07 29.50 -17.96
N CYS A 935 2.43 30.71 -18.38
CA CYS A 935 3.44 31.52 -17.70
C CYS A 935 2.95 32.05 -16.35
N ASP A 936 1.67 32.47 -16.26
CA ASP A 936 1.10 32.94 -14.99
C ASP A 936 1.01 31.80 -13.96
N GLU A 937 0.64 30.59 -14.38
CA GLU A 937 0.62 29.40 -13.52
C GLU A 937 2.03 29.02 -13.04
N PHE A 938 3.04 29.11 -13.92
CA PHE A 938 4.43 28.85 -13.54
C PHE A 938 4.96 29.85 -12.51
N TRP A 939 4.68 31.15 -12.71
CA TRP A 939 5.06 32.18 -11.73
C TRP A 939 4.26 32.05 -10.43
N ASN A 940 2.99 31.64 -10.48
CA ASN A 940 2.20 31.34 -9.29
C ASN A 940 2.81 30.17 -8.49
N LEU A 941 3.23 29.09 -9.17
CA LEU A 941 3.97 27.98 -8.55
C LEU A 941 5.24 28.47 -7.85
N ILE A 942 6.05 29.29 -8.53
CA ILE A 942 7.30 29.82 -7.98
C ILE A 942 7.05 30.65 -6.72
N MET A 943 6.05 31.55 -6.76
CA MET A 943 5.74 32.46 -5.66
C MET A 943 5.09 31.73 -4.46
N ASP A 944 4.17 30.78 -4.70
CA ASP A 944 3.55 29.97 -3.66
C ASP A 944 4.57 29.07 -2.94
N GLN A 945 5.52 28.48 -3.69
CA GLN A 945 6.58 27.67 -3.10
C GLN A 945 7.69 28.49 -2.43
N GLU A 946 7.59 29.83 -2.45
CA GLU A 946 8.58 30.75 -1.91
C GLU A 946 9.99 30.55 -2.46
N SER A 947 10.12 30.08 -3.70
CA SER A 947 11.43 29.75 -4.27
C SER A 947 12.31 30.98 -4.45
N GLU A 948 13.59 30.81 -4.14
CA GLU A 948 14.65 31.80 -4.39
C GLU A 948 15.43 31.51 -5.68
N PHE A 949 15.29 30.28 -6.20
CA PHE A 949 16.13 29.75 -7.26
C PHE A 949 15.31 29.04 -8.35
N ILE A 950 15.61 29.37 -9.60
CA ILE A 950 15.16 28.63 -10.77
C ILE A 950 16.39 28.10 -11.50
N VAL A 951 16.37 26.83 -11.87
CA VAL A 951 17.42 26.19 -12.66
C VAL A 951 16.80 25.66 -13.96
N SER A 952 17.16 26.29 -15.08
CA SER A 952 16.78 25.86 -16.42
C SER A 952 17.85 24.93 -17.02
N CYS A 953 17.47 23.67 -17.22
CA CYS A 953 18.31 22.62 -17.78
C CYS A 953 18.03 22.38 -19.28
N ALA A 954 17.66 23.44 -20.03
CA ALA A 954 17.41 23.40 -21.46
C ALA A 954 18.12 24.55 -22.21
N ALA A 955 18.88 24.23 -23.25
CA ALA A 955 19.62 25.21 -24.05
C ALA A 955 18.75 26.03 -25.03
N TYR A 956 17.66 25.45 -25.53
CA TYR A 956 16.84 26.00 -26.60
C TYR A 956 15.59 26.70 -26.05
N ALA A 957 15.67 28.04 -25.95
CA ALA A 957 14.57 28.99 -25.74
C ALA A 957 13.83 28.94 -24.39
N ASP A 958 14.20 29.86 -23.50
CA ASP A 958 13.55 30.11 -22.20
C ASP A 958 13.00 31.56 -22.11
N ASP A 959 12.96 32.30 -23.21
CA ASP A 959 12.42 33.67 -23.34
C ASP A 959 10.89 33.72 -23.25
N VAL A 960 10.27 32.63 -22.82
CA VAL A 960 8.82 32.50 -22.74
C VAL A 960 8.28 33.16 -21.47
N TYR A 961 8.98 33.00 -20.34
CA TYR A 961 8.52 33.45 -19.03
C TYR A 961 9.33 34.62 -18.44
N TYR A 962 10.37 35.10 -19.15
CA TYR A 962 11.18 36.28 -18.80
C TYR A 962 11.83 36.90 -20.05
N GLU A 963 12.45 38.09 -19.92
CA GLU A 963 13.26 38.72 -21.00
C GLU A 963 14.77 38.50 -20.83
N HIS A 964 15.49 38.29 -21.94
CA HIS A 964 16.88 37.83 -21.91
C HIS A 964 17.87 38.85 -21.36
N ASP A 965 17.67 40.13 -21.66
CA ASP A 965 18.64 41.19 -21.40
C ASP A 965 18.30 41.98 -20.13
N ALA A 966 19.34 42.57 -19.54
CA ALA A 966 19.19 43.30 -18.29
C ALA A 966 18.38 44.59 -18.51
N ASN A 967 17.51 44.89 -17.55
CA ASN A 967 16.54 45.97 -17.51
C ASN A 967 15.34 45.82 -18.46
N GLU A 968 15.18 44.67 -19.10
CA GLU A 968 13.97 44.36 -19.86
C GLU A 968 12.88 43.78 -18.95
N VAL A 969 11.63 44.01 -19.35
CA VAL A 969 10.44 43.66 -18.58
C VAL A 969 9.53 42.79 -19.43
N LYS A 970 9.07 41.69 -18.86
CA LYS A 970 7.99 40.86 -19.41
C LYS A 970 6.75 40.97 -18.55
N GLU A 971 5.60 41.21 -19.18
CA GLU A 971 4.32 41.27 -18.48
C GLU A 971 3.40 40.14 -18.90
N PHE A 972 2.81 39.50 -17.88
CA PHE A 972 1.75 38.49 -17.96
C PHE A 972 0.46 39.05 -17.34
N GLU A 973 -0.61 38.25 -17.31
CA GLU A 973 -1.91 38.68 -16.79
C GLU A 973 -1.80 39.05 -15.29
N ARG A 974 -1.14 38.19 -14.51
CA ARG A 974 -0.98 38.37 -13.06
C ARG A 974 0.41 38.84 -12.68
N PHE A 975 1.45 38.41 -13.38
CA PHE A 975 2.83 38.72 -12.98
C PHE A 975 3.55 39.68 -13.92
N LYS A 976 4.45 40.48 -13.36
CA LYS A 976 5.41 41.31 -14.10
C LYS A 976 6.83 40.93 -13.68
N ILE A 977 7.65 40.60 -14.66
CA ILE A 977 9.00 40.07 -14.47
C ILE A 977 10.00 41.06 -15.03
N THR A 978 10.87 41.59 -14.19
CA THR A 978 11.96 42.49 -14.59
C THR A 978 13.29 41.77 -14.46
N THR A 979 14.03 41.61 -15.55
CA THR A 979 15.38 41.04 -15.52
C THR A 979 16.36 42.11 -15.04
N LYS A 980 16.72 42.13 -13.75
CA LYS A 980 17.60 43.16 -13.17
C LYS A 980 19.04 43.03 -13.63
N THR A 981 19.53 41.80 -13.69
CA THR A 981 20.92 41.51 -14.05
C THR A 981 21.00 40.28 -14.95
N LYS A 982 22.03 40.26 -15.80
CA LYS A 982 22.44 39.11 -16.61
C LYS A 982 23.95 38.99 -16.48
N THR A 983 24.42 37.93 -15.84
CA THR A 983 25.84 37.71 -15.58
C THR A 983 26.26 36.32 -16.02
N ALA A 984 27.46 36.20 -16.56
CA ALA A 984 28.05 34.88 -16.79
C ALA A 984 28.43 34.27 -15.45
N PHE A 985 27.69 33.26 -14.99
CA PHE A 985 28.01 32.51 -13.77
C PHE A 985 29.20 31.58 -14.02
N ILE A 986 29.17 30.89 -15.16
CA ILE A 986 30.31 30.16 -15.70
C ILE A 986 30.42 30.55 -17.16
N LYS A 987 31.56 31.14 -17.51
CA LYS A 987 31.83 31.67 -18.85
C LYS A 987 31.44 30.63 -19.93
N ASP A 988 30.60 31.06 -20.87
CA ASP A 988 30.10 30.31 -22.03
C ASP A 988 29.34 29.01 -21.72
N LYS A 989 28.95 28.77 -20.45
CA LYS A 989 28.27 27.54 -20.00
C LYS A 989 27.00 27.79 -19.20
N VAL A 990 27.02 28.73 -18.26
CA VAL A 990 25.88 29.04 -17.38
C VAL A 990 25.73 30.54 -17.22
N THR A 991 24.52 31.04 -17.48
CA THR A 991 24.13 32.43 -17.19
C THR A 991 23.34 32.47 -15.89
N CYS A 992 23.59 33.47 -15.04
CA CYS A 992 22.76 33.77 -13.88
C CYS A 992 22.07 35.12 -14.08
N ARG A 993 20.75 35.15 -13.89
CA ARG A 993 19.92 36.34 -13.91
C ARG A 993 19.28 36.57 -12.55
N GLU A 994 19.08 37.83 -12.19
CA GLU A 994 18.20 38.21 -11.09
C GLU A 994 16.89 38.73 -11.66
N LEU A 995 15.81 37.99 -11.41
CA LEU A 995 14.47 38.28 -11.91
C LEU A 995 13.64 38.86 -10.76
N GLU A 996 13.24 40.13 -10.86
CA GLU A 996 12.29 40.73 -9.93
C GLU A 996 10.87 40.42 -10.40
N VAL A 997 10.09 39.77 -9.54
CA VAL A 997 8.74 39.29 -9.81
C VAL A 997 7.76 40.12 -8.98
N GLU A 998 6.90 40.87 -9.67
CA GLU A 998 5.80 41.64 -9.08
C GLU A 998 4.47 40.92 -9.36
N ASP A 999 3.70 40.63 -8.30
CA ASP A 999 2.33 40.11 -8.41
C ASP A 999 1.35 41.28 -8.45
N LYS A 1000 0.73 41.51 -9.61
CA LYS A 1000 -0.20 42.63 -9.85
C LYS A 1000 -1.45 42.57 -8.96
N THR A 1001 -1.77 41.38 -8.42
CA THR A 1001 -2.91 41.18 -7.50
C THR A 1001 -2.59 41.54 -6.04
N GLY A 1002 -1.30 41.67 -5.70
CA GLY A 1002 -0.84 41.93 -4.34
C GLY A 1002 -0.94 40.75 -3.38
N VAL A 1003 -1.29 39.54 -3.86
CA VAL A 1003 -1.37 38.33 -3.02
C VAL A 1003 0.02 37.94 -2.49
N TYR A 1004 1.05 38.02 -3.33
CA TYR A 1004 2.44 37.80 -2.92
C TYR A 1004 3.24 39.12 -2.91
N PRO A 1005 4.20 39.28 -1.97
CA PRO A 1005 5.12 40.40 -2.01
C PRO A 1005 6.08 40.27 -3.21
N THR A 1006 6.56 41.41 -3.74
CA THR A 1006 7.61 41.43 -4.77
C THR A 1006 8.86 40.70 -4.30
N ARG A 1007 9.41 39.82 -5.14
CA ARG A 1007 10.60 39.01 -4.81
C ARG A 1007 11.62 39.03 -5.93
N THR A 1008 12.89 38.92 -5.57
CA THR A 1008 13.98 38.72 -6.53
C THR A 1008 14.39 37.25 -6.52
N ILE A 1009 14.42 36.63 -7.70
CA ILE A 1009 14.67 35.21 -7.91
C ILE A 1009 15.92 35.04 -8.76
N LYS A 1010 16.84 34.17 -8.32
CA LYS A 1010 18.05 33.85 -9.09
C LYS A 1010 17.77 32.73 -10.07
N HIS A 1011 17.90 33.04 -11.36
CA HIS A 1011 17.69 32.12 -12.47
C HIS A 1011 19.03 31.66 -13.04
N PHE A 1012 19.32 30.37 -12.95
CA PHE A 1012 20.49 29.74 -13.55
C PHE A 1012 20.09 29.03 -14.84
N HIS A 1013 20.72 29.41 -15.95
CA HIS A 1013 20.42 28.87 -17.27
C HIS A 1013 21.64 28.17 -17.88
N PHE A 1014 21.53 26.87 -18.14
CA PHE A 1014 22.58 26.08 -18.80
C PHE A 1014 22.52 26.26 -20.32
N LEU A 1015 23.53 26.91 -20.89
CA LEU A 1015 23.57 27.31 -22.30
C LEU A 1015 23.85 26.16 -23.27
N LYS A 1016 24.44 25.05 -22.78
CA LYS A 1016 24.85 23.90 -23.60
C LYS A 1016 24.11 22.60 -23.26
N TRP A 1017 23.14 22.62 -22.34
CA TRP A 1017 22.41 21.40 -21.95
C TRP A 1017 21.23 21.16 -22.90
N ARG A 1018 21.53 20.59 -24.08
CA ARG A 1018 20.55 20.29 -25.13
C ARG A 1018 19.59 19.17 -24.69
N LEU A 1019 18.42 19.09 -25.33
CA LEU A 1019 17.34 18.19 -24.92
C LEU A 1019 17.74 16.72 -25.06
N LYS A 1020 17.41 15.91 -24.06
CA LYS A 1020 17.71 14.46 -24.01
C LYS A 1020 19.21 14.13 -24.09
N MET A 1021 20.07 15.09 -23.78
CA MET A 1021 21.52 14.96 -23.82
C MET A 1021 22.14 15.17 -22.42
N ILE A 1022 23.39 14.77 -22.29
CA ILE A 1022 24.21 14.98 -21.11
C ILE A 1022 25.29 16.00 -21.44
N LEU A 1023 25.78 16.75 -20.44
CA LEU A 1023 26.93 17.63 -20.64
C LEU A 1023 28.23 16.83 -20.79
N THR A 1024 29.23 17.38 -21.48
CA THR A 1024 30.59 16.80 -21.59
C THR A 1024 31.44 16.98 -20.32
N GLU A 1025 30.86 17.51 -19.25
CA GLU A 1025 31.52 17.74 -17.97
C GLU A 1025 30.48 17.87 -16.85
N HIS A 1026 30.87 17.55 -15.61
CA HIS A 1026 29.99 17.67 -14.45
C HIS A 1026 30.18 18.98 -13.65
N GLU A 1027 31.34 19.63 -13.77
CA GLU A 1027 31.68 20.78 -12.93
C GLU A 1027 30.65 21.93 -13.00
N PRO A 1028 30.12 22.31 -14.18
CA PRO A 1028 29.10 23.37 -14.24
C PRO A 1028 27.85 23.07 -13.41
N VAL A 1029 27.44 21.80 -13.37
CA VAL A 1029 26.27 21.37 -12.58
C VAL A 1029 26.56 21.48 -11.09
N PHE A 1030 27.76 21.07 -10.67
CA PHE A 1030 28.16 21.13 -9.27
C PHE A 1030 28.36 22.56 -8.77
N GLU A 1031 28.85 23.50 -9.58
CA GLU A 1031 28.90 24.91 -9.18
C GLU A 1031 27.52 25.51 -8.94
N VAL A 1032 26.51 25.17 -9.75
CA VAL A 1032 25.13 25.60 -9.50
C VAL A 1032 24.56 24.91 -8.27
N LEU A 1033 24.75 23.58 -8.12
CA LEU A 1033 24.32 22.82 -6.94
C LEU A 1033 24.91 23.39 -5.63
N LYS A 1034 26.17 23.83 -5.63
CA LYS A 1034 26.79 24.48 -4.46
C LYS A 1034 26.04 25.73 -4.01
N VAL A 1035 25.47 26.49 -4.93
CA VAL A 1035 24.71 27.69 -4.63
C VAL A 1035 23.30 27.33 -4.19
N VAL A 1036 22.55 26.59 -5.02
CA VAL A 1036 21.11 26.35 -4.77
C VAL A 1036 20.87 25.48 -3.53
N ASN A 1037 21.79 24.54 -3.20
CA ASN A 1037 21.69 23.74 -1.98
C ASN A 1037 21.96 24.53 -0.69
N THR A 1038 22.35 25.81 -0.75
CA THR A 1038 22.40 26.64 0.47
C THR A 1038 21.02 27.06 0.93
N SER A 1039 20.02 27.08 0.04
CA SER A 1039 18.65 27.45 0.41
C SER A 1039 18.00 26.39 1.30
N THR A 1040 17.09 26.85 2.15
CA THR A 1040 16.13 26.00 2.89
C THR A 1040 14.76 25.98 2.22
N LYS A 1041 14.55 26.82 1.21
CA LYS A 1041 13.32 26.91 0.42
C LYS A 1041 13.40 25.98 -0.80
N PRO A 1042 12.25 25.61 -1.41
CA PRO A 1042 12.22 24.81 -2.62
C PRO A 1042 13.02 25.44 -3.77
N VAL A 1043 13.80 24.62 -4.49
CA VAL A 1043 14.50 25.01 -5.73
C VAL A 1043 13.68 24.53 -6.92
N ILE A 1044 13.27 25.44 -7.80
CA ILE A 1044 12.57 25.09 -9.03
C ILE A 1044 13.59 24.64 -10.06
N VAL A 1045 13.42 23.45 -10.62
CA VAL A 1045 14.29 22.91 -11.67
C VAL A 1045 13.41 22.47 -12.82
N HIS A 1046 13.70 22.93 -14.03
CA HIS A 1046 12.89 22.61 -15.19
C HIS A 1046 13.73 22.33 -16.44
N CYS A 1047 13.08 21.66 -17.38
CA CYS A 1047 13.45 21.50 -18.77
C CYS A 1047 12.15 21.33 -19.53
N LEU A 1048 12.18 20.96 -20.81
CA LEU A 1048 10.96 20.85 -21.63
C LEU A 1048 9.82 20.02 -21.02
N HIS A 1049 10.10 18.99 -20.22
CA HIS A 1049 9.07 18.12 -19.61
C HIS A 1049 9.23 17.94 -18.09
N GLY A 1050 10.26 18.52 -17.49
CA GLY A 1050 10.58 18.30 -16.08
C GLY A 1050 10.91 16.84 -15.71
N THR A 1051 11.34 16.00 -16.66
CA THR A 1051 11.61 14.57 -16.43
C THR A 1051 13.02 14.12 -16.80
N ASP A 1052 13.64 14.72 -17.82
CA ASP A 1052 14.94 14.27 -18.34
C ASP A 1052 16.10 15.02 -17.66
N ASN A 1053 16.61 16.10 -18.27
CA ASN A 1053 17.73 16.88 -17.73
C ASN A 1053 17.47 17.39 -16.31
N THR A 1054 16.22 17.76 -16.00
CA THR A 1054 15.76 18.11 -14.64
C THR A 1054 16.08 17.02 -13.63
N MET A 1055 15.78 15.76 -13.96
CA MET A 1055 15.99 14.65 -13.05
C MET A 1055 17.43 14.17 -13.04
N VAL A 1056 18.21 14.47 -14.07
CA VAL A 1056 19.67 14.33 -14.02
C VAL A 1056 20.27 15.33 -13.02
N PHE A 1057 19.87 16.60 -13.07
CA PHE A 1057 20.31 17.63 -12.13
C PHE A 1057 19.95 17.26 -10.68
N ILE A 1058 18.68 16.91 -10.42
CA ILE A 1058 18.20 16.50 -9.09
C ILE A 1058 18.84 15.17 -8.66
N GLY A 1059 18.96 14.21 -9.58
CA GLY A 1059 19.52 12.88 -9.34
C GLY A 1059 20.98 12.92 -8.90
N LEU A 1060 21.77 13.88 -9.40
CA LEU A 1060 23.16 14.08 -8.94
C LEU A 1060 23.22 14.41 -7.45
N GLN A 1061 22.28 15.17 -6.91
CA GLN A 1061 22.21 15.43 -5.47
C GLN A 1061 21.57 14.27 -4.71
N TYR A 1062 20.42 13.78 -5.20
CA TYR A 1062 19.62 12.75 -4.52
C TYR A 1062 20.37 11.43 -4.37
N VAL A 1063 20.91 10.90 -5.47
CA VAL A 1063 21.62 9.61 -5.46
C VAL A 1063 22.90 9.72 -4.64
N TYR A 1064 23.60 10.85 -4.71
CA TYR A 1064 24.79 11.09 -3.88
C TYR A 1064 24.45 11.05 -2.38
N GLU A 1065 23.35 11.67 -1.96
CA GLU A 1065 22.93 11.64 -0.56
C GLU A 1065 22.48 10.24 -0.09
N GLU A 1066 21.73 9.50 -0.92
CA GLU A 1066 21.34 8.12 -0.59
C GLU A 1066 22.56 7.20 -0.45
N VAL A 1067 23.55 7.33 -1.35
CA VAL A 1067 24.78 6.53 -1.27
C VAL A 1067 25.64 6.96 -0.09
N LEU A 1068 25.69 8.25 0.27
CA LEU A 1068 26.40 8.69 1.47
C LEU A 1068 25.74 8.17 2.76
N PHE A 1069 24.41 8.15 2.79
CA PHE A 1069 23.65 7.66 3.92
C PHE A 1069 23.78 6.15 4.07
N ASN A 1070 23.65 5.41 2.97
CA ASN A 1070 23.80 3.97 2.91
C ASN A 1070 24.68 3.56 1.72
N PRO A 1071 26.01 3.46 1.89
CA PRO A 1071 26.90 3.08 0.80
C PRO A 1071 26.67 1.67 0.23
N LYS A 1072 25.84 0.83 0.89
CA LYS A 1072 25.44 -0.49 0.39
C LYS A 1072 24.16 -0.45 -0.47
N VAL A 1073 23.56 0.74 -0.65
CA VAL A 1073 22.39 0.90 -1.52
C VAL A 1073 22.76 0.55 -2.96
N LYS A 1074 21.85 -0.11 -3.69
CA LYS A 1074 22.07 -0.39 -5.10
C LYS A 1074 21.67 0.82 -5.92
N PHE A 1075 22.56 1.26 -6.82
CA PHE A 1075 22.31 2.40 -7.71
C PHE A 1075 20.93 2.34 -8.40
N TRP A 1076 20.58 1.18 -8.97
CA TRP A 1076 19.30 1.01 -9.69
C TRP A 1076 18.06 1.05 -8.80
N ASP A 1077 18.17 0.73 -7.50
CA ASP A 1077 17.05 0.86 -6.57
C ASP A 1077 16.73 2.34 -6.32
N VAL A 1078 17.77 3.19 -6.20
CA VAL A 1078 17.61 4.65 -6.04
C VAL A 1078 17.09 5.31 -7.33
N ILE A 1079 17.57 4.87 -8.50
CA ILE A 1079 17.05 5.36 -9.79
C ILE A 1079 15.57 4.97 -9.96
N ARG A 1080 15.18 3.75 -9.55
CA ARG A 1080 13.78 3.31 -9.58
C ARG A 1080 12.90 4.19 -8.70
N GLU A 1081 13.35 4.49 -7.49
CA GLU A 1081 12.66 5.37 -6.55
C GLU A 1081 12.41 6.77 -7.15
N LEU A 1082 13.43 7.40 -7.76
CA LEU A 1082 13.25 8.68 -8.45
C LEU A 1082 12.25 8.60 -9.62
N CYS A 1083 12.22 7.49 -10.35
CA CYS A 1083 11.22 7.24 -11.41
C CYS A 1083 9.80 7.04 -10.87
N GLU A 1084 9.65 6.50 -9.65
CA GLU A 1084 8.36 6.36 -8.97
C GLU A 1084 7.86 7.72 -8.45
N ILE A 1085 8.77 8.57 -7.97
CA ILE A 1085 8.45 9.94 -7.53
C ILE A 1085 8.05 10.83 -8.73
N ARG A 1086 8.89 10.90 -9.77
CA ARG A 1086 8.61 11.66 -11.01
C ARG A 1086 8.50 10.68 -12.17
N TRP A 1087 7.26 10.39 -12.58
CA TRP A 1087 7.04 9.46 -13.69
C TRP A 1087 7.63 10.00 -14.99
N GLY A 1088 8.15 9.09 -15.82
CA GLY A 1088 8.75 9.43 -17.11
C GLY A 1088 10.25 9.77 -17.07
N SER A 1089 10.85 9.82 -15.89
CA SER A 1089 12.28 10.11 -15.68
C SER A 1089 13.24 9.07 -16.27
N PHE A 1090 14.49 9.48 -16.52
CA PHE A 1090 15.61 8.62 -16.95
C PHE A 1090 15.32 7.73 -18.16
N GLY A 1091 14.85 8.34 -19.26
CA GLY A 1091 14.48 7.61 -20.47
C GLY A 1091 15.63 7.02 -21.28
N TYR A 1092 16.88 7.40 -20.99
CA TYR A 1092 18.05 7.09 -21.79
C TYR A 1092 19.21 6.61 -20.92
N LYS A 1093 19.92 5.58 -21.39
CA LYS A 1093 21.07 4.99 -20.69
C LYS A 1093 22.15 6.03 -20.35
N ASP A 1094 22.38 6.99 -21.24
CA ASP A 1094 23.42 8.03 -21.10
C ASP A 1094 23.15 8.92 -19.87
N MET A 1095 21.87 9.20 -19.56
CA MET A 1095 21.49 9.96 -18.36
C MET A 1095 21.86 9.23 -17.08
N THR A 1096 21.60 7.92 -17.01
CA THR A 1096 21.95 7.11 -15.84
C THR A 1096 23.47 6.92 -15.69
N LEU A 1097 24.20 6.84 -16.81
CA LEU A 1097 25.67 6.82 -16.81
C LEU A 1097 26.25 8.15 -16.30
N TYR A 1098 25.65 9.28 -16.71
CA TYR A 1098 26.05 10.60 -16.24
C TYR A 1098 25.77 10.78 -14.75
N VAL A 1099 24.60 10.38 -14.25
CA VAL A 1099 24.33 10.41 -12.80
C VAL A 1099 25.31 9.52 -12.03
N LEU A 1100 25.59 8.30 -12.50
CA LEU A 1100 26.52 7.39 -11.82
C LEU A 1100 27.95 7.98 -11.75
N THR A 1101 28.48 8.45 -12.88
CA THR A 1101 29.83 9.02 -12.93
C THR A 1101 29.92 10.36 -12.18
N GLY A 1102 28.86 11.16 -12.16
CA GLY A 1102 28.78 12.38 -11.35
C GLY A 1102 28.70 12.08 -9.84
N VAL A 1103 28.03 11.00 -9.43
CA VAL A 1103 28.06 10.54 -8.04
C VAL A 1103 29.46 10.08 -7.66
N PHE A 1104 30.19 9.37 -8.54
CA PHE A 1104 31.60 9.03 -8.31
C PHE A 1104 32.44 10.29 -8.12
N TYR A 1105 32.26 11.31 -8.97
CA TYR A 1105 32.97 12.57 -8.84
C TYR A 1105 32.79 13.21 -7.46
N GLN A 1106 31.54 13.33 -7.00
CA GLN A 1106 31.24 13.93 -5.69
C GLN A 1106 31.79 13.11 -4.53
N LEU A 1107 31.63 11.79 -4.56
CA LEU A 1107 32.16 10.89 -3.53
C LEU A 1107 33.69 10.96 -3.48
N ILE A 1108 34.36 10.91 -4.64
CA ILE A 1108 35.82 10.99 -4.73
C ILE A 1108 36.33 12.33 -4.20
N LYS A 1109 35.72 13.46 -4.60
CA LYS A 1109 36.08 14.78 -4.07
C LYS A 1109 35.83 14.87 -2.56
N LYS A 1110 34.67 14.42 -2.06
CA LYS A 1110 34.32 14.46 -0.63
C LYS A 1110 35.33 13.69 0.24
N PHE A 1111 35.73 12.50 -0.20
CA PHE A 1111 36.64 11.62 0.56
C PHE A 1111 38.12 11.74 0.17
N LYS A 1112 38.46 12.68 -0.71
CA LYS A 1112 39.81 12.91 -1.25
C LYS A 1112 40.43 11.61 -1.78
N LEU A 1113 39.67 10.88 -2.60
CA LEU A 1113 40.10 9.63 -3.23
C LEU A 1113 40.86 9.90 -4.54
N GLN A 1114 41.51 8.88 -5.09
CA GLN A 1114 42.12 8.98 -6.42
C GLN A 1114 41.03 9.19 -7.47
N MET A 1115 41.26 10.11 -8.41
CA MET A 1115 40.32 10.44 -9.49
C MET A 1115 40.18 9.35 -10.55
N THR A 1116 41.06 8.34 -10.55
CA THR A 1116 41.13 7.27 -11.55
C THR A 1116 39.77 6.63 -11.85
N PRO A 1117 38.94 6.24 -10.86
CA PRO A 1117 37.62 5.67 -11.13
C PRO A 1117 36.67 6.60 -11.87
N TYR A 1118 36.69 7.89 -11.54
CA TYR A 1118 35.92 8.86 -12.28
C TYR A 1118 36.47 9.07 -13.69
N THR A 1119 37.78 9.28 -13.84
CA THR A 1119 38.37 9.61 -15.14
C THR A 1119 38.21 8.48 -16.16
N GLU A 1120 38.39 7.22 -15.74
CA GLU A 1120 38.22 6.05 -16.59
C GLU A 1120 36.75 5.84 -16.95
N ASP A 1121 35.84 5.86 -15.97
CA ASP A 1121 34.43 5.59 -16.23
C ASP A 1121 33.75 6.75 -16.97
N PHE A 1122 34.19 7.98 -16.75
CA PHE A 1122 33.78 9.13 -17.54
C PHE A 1122 34.23 8.99 -19.01
N ALA A 1123 35.46 8.52 -19.25
CA ALA A 1123 35.92 8.22 -20.61
C ALA A 1123 35.08 7.10 -21.25
N ILE A 1124 34.80 6.02 -20.53
CA ILE A 1124 33.94 4.93 -21.01
C ILE A 1124 32.53 5.43 -21.33
N MET A 1125 31.94 6.27 -20.48
CA MET A 1125 30.65 6.91 -20.76
C MET A 1125 30.69 7.72 -22.05
N MET A 1126 31.74 8.52 -22.27
CA MET A 1126 31.89 9.30 -23.50
C MET A 1126 32.07 8.40 -24.72
N GLU A 1127 32.79 7.28 -24.60
CA GLU A 1127 32.88 6.27 -25.65
C GLU A 1127 31.54 5.56 -25.96
N CYS A 1128 30.72 5.27 -24.93
CA CYS A 1128 29.35 4.76 -25.09
C CYS A 1128 28.50 5.73 -25.91
N ARG A 1129 28.68 7.03 -25.66
CA ARG A 1129 27.98 8.10 -26.36
C ARG A 1129 28.41 8.18 -27.82
N VAL A 1130 29.71 8.21 -28.10
CA VAL A 1130 30.26 8.14 -29.47
C VAL A 1130 29.72 6.93 -30.23
N MET A 1131 29.68 5.76 -29.60
CA MET A 1131 29.15 4.53 -30.21
C MET A 1131 27.65 4.66 -30.52
N THR A 1132 26.86 5.22 -29.59
CA THR A 1132 25.43 5.42 -29.79
C THR A 1132 25.17 6.36 -30.96
N ASN A 1133 25.92 7.46 -31.07
CA ASN A 1133 25.79 8.41 -32.17
C ASN A 1133 26.11 7.75 -33.52
N LYS A 1134 27.18 6.95 -33.61
CA LYS A 1134 27.52 6.21 -34.83
C LYS A 1134 26.44 5.22 -35.26
N GLU A 1135 25.85 4.48 -34.32
CA GLU A 1135 24.76 3.56 -34.63
C GLU A 1135 23.49 4.27 -35.09
N VAL A 1136 23.21 5.44 -34.50
CA VAL A 1136 22.12 6.32 -34.93
C VAL A 1136 22.38 6.74 -36.38
N ASP A 1137 23.56 7.26 -36.69
CA ASP A 1137 23.96 7.62 -38.05
C ASP A 1137 23.86 6.46 -39.05
N GLU A 1138 24.34 5.27 -38.70
CA GLU A 1138 24.23 4.08 -39.55
C GLU A 1138 22.78 3.64 -39.76
N LYS A 1139 21.94 3.72 -38.72
CA LYS A 1139 20.51 3.41 -38.81
C LYS A 1139 19.78 4.40 -39.72
N TYR A 1140 20.13 5.67 -39.65
CA TYR A 1140 19.57 6.71 -40.52
C TYR A 1140 20.06 6.55 -41.97
N LYS A 1141 21.35 6.28 -42.20
CA LYS A 1141 21.88 5.94 -43.54
C LYS A 1141 21.18 4.73 -44.16
N LYS A 1142 20.97 3.65 -43.40
CA LYS A 1142 20.24 2.46 -43.89
C LYS A 1142 18.78 2.76 -44.24
N ARG A 1143 18.13 3.65 -43.48
CA ARG A 1143 16.74 4.06 -43.74
C ARG A 1143 16.62 4.98 -44.95
N GLU A 1144 17.58 5.88 -45.13
CA GLU A 1144 17.75 6.70 -46.33
C GLU A 1144 17.97 5.81 -47.58
N GLU A 1145 18.89 4.84 -47.49
CA GLU A 1145 19.15 3.84 -48.56
C GLU A 1145 17.92 2.98 -48.88
N SER A 1146 17.02 2.77 -47.91
CA SER A 1146 15.76 2.04 -48.11
C SER A 1146 14.59 2.89 -48.64
N GLY A 1147 14.80 4.19 -48.90
CA GLY A 1147 13.80 5.08 -49.49
C GLY A 1147 12.85 5.77 -48.50
N GLU A 1148 13.08 5.71 -47.19
CA GLU A 1148 12.33 6.51 -46.20
C GLU A 1148 12.80 7.99 -46.23
N THR A 1149 12.42 8.76 -47.25
CA THR A 1149 12.89 10.16 -47.45
C THR A 1149 11.77 11.20 -47.22
N GLY A 1150 11.40 11.42 -45.95
CA GLY A 1150 10.44 12.47 -45.56
C GLY A 1150 11.10 13.70 -44.93
N ILE A 1151 10.51 14.89 -45.07
CA ILE A 1151 10.99 16.14 -44.42
C ILE A 1151 11.10 15.98 -42.90
N HIS A 1152 10.16 15.28 -42.27
CA HIS A 1152 10.21 14.98 -40.83
C HIS A 1152 11.33 14.01 -40.44
N PHE A 1153 11.71 13.11 -41.35
CA PHE A 1153 12.82 12.17 -41.14
C PHE A 1153 14.16 12.91 -41.19
N TRP A 1154 14.35 13.74 -42.22
CA TRP A 1154 15.54 14.58 -42.36
C TRP A 1154 15.68 15.63 -41.25
N ALA A 1155 14.57 16.23 -40.79
CA ALA A 1155 14.57 17.17 -39.68
C ALA A 1155 14.93 16.50 -38.33
N ALA A 1156 14.41 15.29 -38.07
CA ALA A 1156 14.75 14.54 -36.87
C ALA A 1156 16.22 14.09 -36.85
N TRP A 1157 16.75 13.66 -38.00
CA TRP A 1157 18.16 13.30 -38.15
C TRP A 1157 19.09 14.52 -38.04
N ALA A 1158 18.76 15.63 -38.70
CA ALA A 1158 19.55 16.87 -38.64
C ALA A 1158 19.61 17.45 -37.22
N CYS A 1159 18.49 17.45 -36.48
CA CYS A 1159 18.47 17.86 -35.07
C CYS A 1159 19.31 16.94 -34.17
N GLU A 1160 19.30 15.62 -34.38
CA GLU A 1160 20.12 14.69 -33.59
C GLU A 1160 21.61 14.71 -34.01
N LYS A 1161 21.94 15.11 -35.25
CA LYS A 1161 23.31 15.10 -35.79
C LYS A 1161 24.09 16.39 -35.53
N ASP A 1162 23.53 17.57 -35.81
CA ASP A 1162 24.21 18.87 -35.59
C ASP A 1162 24.54 19.09 -34.10
N ASP A 1163 23.72 18.53 -33.21
CA ASP A 1163 23.94 18.56 -31.76
C ASP A 1163 25.13 17.70 -31.30
N ASN A 1164 25.50 16.68 -32.08
CA ASN A 1164 26.51 15.69 -31.69
C ASN A 1164 27.91 15.95 -32.27
N GLU A 1165 28.05 16.56 -33.46
CA GLU A 1165 29.36 16.82 -34.09
C GLU A 1165 30.17 17.92 -33.36
N GLU A 1166 29.51 19.01 -32.93
CA GLU A 1166 30.17 20.14 -32.26
C GLU A 1166 30.69 19.77 -30.86
N GLU A 1167 29.92 18.94 -30.12
CA GLU A 1167 30.27 18.46 -28.78
C GLU A 1167 31.39 17.41 -28.78
N LEU A 1168 31.40 16.51 -29.77
CA LEU A 1168 32.46 15.51 -29.95
C LEU A 1168 33.79 16.17 -30.31
N LYS A 1169 33.75 17.21 -31.15
CA LYS A 1169 34.92 18.02 -31.48
C LYS A 1169 35.49 18.73 -30.24
N GLU A 1170 34.65 19.31 -29.39
CA GLU A 1170 35.08 19.94 -28.12
C GLU A 1170 35.71 18.91 -27.15
N TRP A 1171 35.20 17.67 -27.12
CA TRP A 1171 35.76 16.59 -26.30
C TRP A 1171 37.10 16.06 -26.83
N ASP A 1172 37.22 15.84 -28.14
CA ASP A 1172 38.46 15.40 -28.80
C ASP A 1172 39.57 16.46 -28.63
N GLU A 1173 39.26 17.75 -28.82
CA GLU A 1173 40.20 18.86 -28.62
C GLU A 1173 40.70 18.92 -27.15
N LYS A 1174 39.81 18.77 -26.16
CA LYS A 1174 40.17 18.73 -24.73
C LYS A 1174 41.02 17.51 -24.36
N ASN A 1175 40.79 16.36 -24.97
CA ASN A 1175 41.59 15.15 -24.70
C ASN A 1175 42.96 15.17 -25.38
N ILE A 1176 43.06 15.75 -26.58
CA ILE A 1176 44.35 15.99 -27.25
C ILE A 1176 45.20 16.97 -26.42
N ALA A 1177 44.59 18.00 -25.85
CA ALA A 1177 45.26 18.96 -24.96
C ALA A 1177 45.69 18.39 -23.60
N ARG A 1178 45.10 17.28 -23.13
CA ARG A 1178 45.50 16.57 -21.90
C ARG A 1178 46.57 15.49 -22.12
N LYS A 1179 46.78 15.05 -23.36
CA LYS A 1179 47.80 14.05 -23.76
C LYS A 1179 49.10 14.69 -24.27
N LYS A 1180 49.08 15.98 -24.61
CA LYS A 1180 50.26 16.84 -24.73
C LYS A 1180 50.55 17.46 -23.37
#